data_AF-A0A6I5QU34-F1
#
_entry.id   AF-A0A6I5QU34-F1
#
_cell.length_a   1.000
_cell.length_b   1.000
_cell.length_c   1.000
_cell.angle_alpha   90.00
_cell.angle_beta   90.00
_cell.angle_gamma   90.00
#
_symmetry.space_group_name_H-M   'P 1'
#
loop_
_entity.id
_entity.type
_entity.pdbx_description
1 polymer ?
#
loop_
_entity_poly.entity_id
_entity_poly.type
_entity_poly.pdbx_seq_one_letter_code
_entity_poly.pdbx_strand_id
1 'polypeptide(L)'
;MGAENDMGDDSLDALLKGRPSRKRSRVPGLKVADILTMPPEQQSLVNWLMRHYEALPSTIADHLKQDREKVQTHLEVLVSQGFLKTVEKNGNTYYRVRLAPKSGRKMPTDVWQVLDNRTQKANVFISYSRRNKEFVQELHTALEATGREVWVDWENIPVAVDWWQEIQLGIELADTFVFVLSPDSVASKVCGQEIEEAVKHNKRLVPVVHQDVDPDQVHPELSRLNWIFLRPQDSFEEGLKGLLEALDQDLDYVRTHTRLLVRALEWDRNTRDPSYLLRGADLDRANHYLAQGKDQEPRPTALHHQYVLASAEVEAAARDIELERQRQVLAEQQRWLKLVTAVSVLAVAMGITSWGLSRQAQYAQKVAEQARLEALTQSSEALFVSDQRFEALLAATRAGRLFKALEPEQQTPALRSQVMSTLQQTLFWVQERNRLEGHTGTVWQVAFSPDQQKLASVSADGTIRLWDLHGESLGVLQRNGGPLLDLDFAPDGEQIAAVDADGNLYLWGSEGKHEKEWQAHTRSTRAVEFSPDGQYIASASEDATIKIWDREANLVRTLQGERQGFQTLLWTQDDRIIAGDESGKVRLWDQSRESLVTFAEHNAAVTALDISPDGKQLVSVGRDRQVKLYDLETRTVTQTINAHQGPIYNVRFTPDGQKIITVGDDKLIHVWQLDGTLLETLVGHTGLVSALAVSPTGEMIATSGGDRAVRLWELQRDNLHVLQAHKGPVNTVAVSPDSQRVASGGVDGTLRLWNQRGQLLRSLIGHTDSINTLTFHPDGTQLASASSDGTVRLWQQFETETPTPVVLQGHTGTVNAVAFHPDGQRVATAGNDHTIRLWRTDGTAIATLQEAHPEGLLNVAFSPDGQYLASTGWDHRVRIWSVETLEATPPVILEGHRGWILDAEFSPDSTLLATASYDNTVKLWQVSDGTLIQTLEGHRDGVLAVTFSPDGQLLVTASNDNTIRVWDLQGNLVTTLSGHTQGVRDIVIDPQAEFLVSASSDSTALIWERQGMDNINALLDSSCHWLSHYLTHNDSVEPETRDALCPTLIHTETDEPGEVLLSPGDDP
;
A
#
# COMPACT_ATOMS: atom_id res chain seq x y z
N MET A 1 35.48 71.05 16.68
CA MET A 1 36.88 70.85 16.22
C MET A 1 37.24 69.41 16.49
N GLY A 2 37.56 68.69 15.41
CA GLY A 2 38.07 67.32 15.34
C GLY A 2 37.02 66.22 15.47
N ALA A 3 36.96 65.16 14.66
CA ALA A 3 37.54 64.84 13.35
C ALA A 3 36.88 63.52 12.87
N GLU A 4 36.71 63.41 11.56
CA GLU A 4 36.83 62.19 10.73
C GLU A 4 35.92 60.94 10.88
N ASN A 5 35.16 60.76 9.78
CA ASN A 5 35.08 59.58 8.90
C ASN A 5 33.91 58.59 8.95
N ASP A 6 33.43 58.41 7.72
CA ASP A 6 32.77 57.28 7.07
C ASP A 6 31.32 56.93 7.35
N MET A 7 30.51 57.32 6.36
CA MET A 7 29.26 56.68 5.97
C MET A 7 29.54 55.23 5.57
N GLY A 8 28.97 54.29 6.31
CA GLY A 8 28.94 52.88 5.97
C GLY A 8 27.56 52.27 6.26
N ASP A 9 27.00 51.68 5.22
CA ASP A 9 26.21 50.45 5.27
C ASP A 9 24.80 50.49 5.90
N ASP A 10 23.83 50.96 5.10
CA ASP A 10 22.39 50.77 5.34
C ASP A 10 21.81 49.75 4.33
N SER A 11 22.55 48.66 4.09
CA SER A 11 22.18 47.58 3.16
C SER A 11 22.25 46.18 3.78
N LEU A 12 21.58 45.96 4.90
CA LEU A 12 21.29 44.57 5.35
C LEU A 12 20.05 44.35 6.23
N ASP A 13 19.16 45.34 6.39
CA ASP A 13 17.99 45.23 7.29
C ASP A 13 16.62 45.32 6.57
N ALA A 14 16.64 45.24 5.23
CA ALA A 14 15.45 45.41 4.37
C ALA A 14 14.86 44.11 3.79
N LEU A 15 15.30 42.92 4.24
CA LEU A 15 14.85 41.62 3.71
C LEU A 15 13.90 40.81 4.61
N LEU A 16 13.43 41.36 5.74
CA LEU A 16 12.46 40.69 6.62
C LEU A 16 11.35 41.61 7.16
N LYS A 17 10.60 42.26 6.26
CA LYS A 17 9.31 42.90 6.62
C LYS A 17 8.16 42.30 5.82
N GLY A 18 7.68 41.16 6.34
CA GLY A 18 6.31 40.70 6.08
C GLY A 18 5.29 41.70 6.64
N ARG A 19 4.21 41.91 5.88
CA ARG A 19 3.08 42.80 6.18
C ARG A 19 2.47 42.51 7.57
N PRO A 20 1.91 43.51 8.26
CA PRO A 20 1.34 43.33 9.60
C PRO A 20 0.05 42.51 9.53
N SER A 21 0.04 41.35 10.20
CA SER A 21 -1.20 40.64 10.50
C SER A 21 -2.04 41.49 11.46
N ARG A 22 -3.30 41.72 11.10
CA ARG A 22 -4.30 42.33 11.98
C ARG A 22 -4.53 41.42 13.20
N LYS A 23 -3.72 41.57 14.25
CA LYS A 23 -4.10 41.12 15.60
C LYS A 23 -5.23 42.02 16.09
N ARG A 24 -6.48 41.55 15.96
CA ARG A 24 -7.58 42.03 16.82
C ARG A 24 -7.12 41.82 18.26
N SER A 25 -6.84 42.89 19.01
CA SER A 25 -6.62 42.79 20.45
C SER A 25 -7.91 42.25 21.09
N ARG A 26 -7.93 40.95 21.40
CA ARG A 26 -8.97 40.39 22.27
C ARG A 26 -8.69 40.95 23.66
N VAL A 27 -9.52 41.92 24.07
CA VAL A 27 -9.59 42.36 25.47
C VAL A 27 -9.82 41.11 26.35
N PRO A 28 -9.01 40.87 27.40
CA PRO A 28 -9.11 39.67 28.22
C PRO A 28 -10.48 39.60 28.90
N GLY A 29 -11.10 38.42 28.90
CA GLY A 29 -12.28 38.14 29.73
C GLY A 29 -11.86 37.47 31.03
N LEU A 30 -12.74 37.47 32.03
CA LEU A 30 -12.50 36.96 33.37
C LEU A 30 -12.23 35.44 33.36
N LYS A 31 -11.08 35.01 33.90
CA LYS A 31 -10.74 33.60 34.17
C LYS A 31 -10.88 33.27 35.65
N VAL A 32 -10.98 31.99 35.99
CA VAL A 32 -11.07 31.52 37.39
C VAL A 32 -9.84 31.94 38.21
N ALA A 33 -8.65 31.95 37.60
CA ALA A 33 -7.41 32.40 38.25
C ALA A 33 -7.43 33.90 38.60
N ASP A 34 -8.10 34.73 37.81
CA ASP A 34 -8.18 36.18 38.03
C ASP A 34 -9.10 36.51 39.23
N ILE A 35 -10.09 35.66 39.51
CA ILE A 35 -11.01 35.81 40.68
C ILE A 35 -10.26 35.56 42.00
N LEU A 36 -9.19 34.76 41.99
CA LEU A 36 -8.42 34.39 43.17
C LEU A 36 -7.32 35.40 43.53
N THR A 37 -6.96 36.27 42.60
CA THR A 37 -5.97 37.35 42.81
C THR A 37 -6.62 38.70 43.14
N MET A 38 -7.96 38.77 43.11
CA MET A 38 -8.72 39.98 43.43
C MET A 38 -8.87 40.22 44.94
N PRO A 39 -9.00 41.49 45.38
CA PRO A 39 -9.39 41.82 46.74
C PRO A 39 -10.74 41.18 47.13
N PRO A 40 -10.94 40.79 48.40
CA PRO A 40 -12.12 40.03 48.85
C PRO A 40 -13.47 40.69 48.50
N GLU A 41 -13.53 42.03 48.55
CA GLU A 41 -14.74 42.80 48.23
C GLU A 41 -15.10 42.70 46.73
N GLN A 42 -14.11 42.69 45.83
CA GLN A 42 -14.32 42.52 44.40
C GLN A 42 -14.67 41.07 44.04
N GLN A 43 -14.06 40.11 44.74
CA GLN A 43 -14.34 38.68 44.58
C GLN A 43 -15.79 38.33 44.94
N SER A 44 -16.30 38.85 46.07
CA SER A 44 -17.70 38.66 46.49
C SER A 44 -18.68 39.27 45.48
N LEU A 45 -18.38 40.47 44.97
CA LEU A 45 -19.18 41.16 43.97
C LEU A 45 -19.25 40.39 42.64
N VAL A 46 -18.11 39.94 42.13
CA VAL A 46 -18.01 39.20 40.86
C VAL A 46 -18.70 37.83 40.96
N ASN A 47 -18.54 37.11 42.08
CA ASN A 47 -19.24 35.84 42.34
C ASN A 47 -20.76 36.01 42.41
N TRP A 48 -21.25 37.12 42.96
CA TRP A 48 -22.67 37.42 43.00
C TRP A 48 -23.23 37.80 41.63
N LEU A 49 -22.51 38.63 40.86
CA LEU A 49 -22.85 39.02 39.47
C LEU A 49 -22.81 37.83 38.49
N MET A 50 -21.94 36.84 38.71
CA MET A 50 -21.93 35.60 37.93
C MET A 50 -23.25 34.82 38.01
N ARG A 51 -24.00 34.96 39.12
CA ARG A 51 -25.32 34.33 39.31
C ARG A 51 -26.47 35.21 38.81
N HIS A 52 -26.26 36.51 38.68
CA HIS A 52 -27.26 37.49 38.27
C HIS A 52 -26.79 38.15 36.98
N TYR A 53 -27.18 37.55 35.85
CA TYR A 53 -26.69 37.80 34.50
C TYR A 53 -26.52 39.29 34.10
N GLU A 54 -27.39 40.18 34.57
CA GLU A 54 -27.24 41.64 34.45
C GLU A 54 -27.77 42.30 35.73
N ALA A 55 -27.07 43.31 36.27
CA ALA A 55 -27.55 44.05 37.45
C ALA A 55 -27.32 45.56 37.34
N LEU A 56 -28.22 46.32 37.99
CA LEU A 56 -28.13 47.78 38.14
C LEU A 56 -27.19 48.16 39.30
N PRO A 57 -26.47 49.30 39.21
CA PRO A 57 -25.64 49.79 40.30
C PRO A 57 -26.37 49.93 41.63
N SER A 58 -27.66 50.31 41.62
CA SER A 58 -28.47 50.42 42.84
C SER A 58 -28.71 49.06 43.51
N THR A 59 -29.03 48.02 42.72
CA THR A 59 -29.24 46.65 43.23
C THR A 59 -27.95 46.04 43.76
N ILE A 60 -26.81 46.38 43.16
CA ILE A 60 -25.48 45.94 43.62
C ILE A 60 -25.12 46.63 44.94
N ALA A 61 -25.37 47.94 45.05
CA ALA A 61 -25.12 48.71 46.26
C ALA A 61 -25.99 48.25 47.44
N ASP A 62 -27.26 47.92 47.19
CA ASP A 62 -28.18 47.38 48.19
C ASP A 62 -27.73 45.99 48.69
N HIS A 63 -27.22 45.13 47.80
CA HIS A 63 -26.71 43.81 48.19
C HIS A 63 -25.44 43.89 49.04
N LEU A 64 -24.49 44.76 48.67
CA LEU A 64 -23.24 44.95 49.41
C LEU A 64 -23.41 45.84 50.66
N LYS A 65 -24.57 46.49 50.85
CA LYS A 65 -24.83 47.48 51.91
C LYS A 65 -23.78 48.59 51.94
N GLN A 66 -23.35 49.05 50.77
CA GLN A 66 -22.32 50.08 50.60
C GLN A 66 -22.88 51.28 49.82
N ASP A 67 -22.22 52.44 49.98
CA ASP A 67 -22.64 53.67 49.31
C ASP A 67 -22.44 53.59 47.78
N ARG A 68 -23.39 54.14 47.02
CA ARG A 68 -23.50 53.91 45.57
C ARG A 68 -22.28 54.43 44.80
N GLU A 69 -21.69 55.53 45.24
CA GLU A 69 -20.48 56.09 44.61
C GLU A 69 -19.26 55.18 44.77
N LYS A 70 -19.10 54.52 45.92
CA LYS A 70 -17.97 53.59 46.16
C LYS A 70 -18.10 52.32 45.32
N VAL A 71 -19.30 51.79 45.17
CA VAL A 71 -19.57 50.61 44.34
C VAL A 71 -19.33 50.94 42.87
N GLN A 72 -19.66 52.16 42.43
CA GLN A 72 -19.44 52.60 41.06
C GLN A 72 -17.94 52.67 40.71
N THR A 73 -17.10 53.15 41.61
CA THR A 73 -15.63 53.13 41.42
C THR A 73 -15.08 51.72 41.25
N HIS A 74 -15.58 50.74 42.01
CA HIS A 74 -15.15 49.34 41.89
C HIS A 74 -15.60 48.71 40.56
N LEU A 75 -16.82 49.02 40.11
CA LEU A 75 -17.34 48.55 38.83
C LEU A 75 -16.57 49.13 37.65
N GLU A 76 -16.17 50.40 37.70
CA GLU A 76 -15.36 51.04 36.65
C GLU A 76 -13.95 50.46 36.55
N VAL A 77 -13.33 50.12 37.69
CA VAL A 77 -12.05 49.39 37.71
C VAL A 77 -12.20 48.01 37.05
N LEU A 78 -13.23 47.25 37.38
CA LEU A 78 -13.47 45.93 36.78
C LEU A 78 -13.86 45.99 35.28
N VAL A 79 -14.48 47.07 34.82
CA VAL A 79 -14.73 47.33 33.39
C VAL A 79 -13.42 47.67 32.66
N SER A 80 -12.57 48.52 33.24
CA SER A 80 -11.27 48.88 32.65
C SER A 80 -10.29 47.69 32.57
N GLN A 81 -10.39 46.74 33.50
CA GLN A 81 -9.65 45.48 33.46
C GLN A 81 -10.21 44.46 32.45
N GLY A 82 -11.36 44.75 31.81
CA GLY A 82 -11.97 43.89 30.79
C GLY A 82 -12.88 42.78 31.32
N PHE A 83 -13.06 42.69 32.63
CA PHE A 83 -13.82 41.62 33.30
C PHE A 83 -15.33 41.85 33.30
N LEU A 84 -15.77 43.10 33.26
CA LEU A 84 -17.17 43.48 33.13
C LEU A 84 -17.43 44.19 31.80
N LYS A 85 -18.63 44.04 31.26
CA LYS A 85 -19.17 44.75 30.10
C LYS A 85 -20.37 45.58 30.55
N THR A 86 -20.42 46.84 30.13
CA THR A 86 -21.59 47.69 30.30
C THR A 86 -22.60 47.45 29.17
N VAL A 87 -23.88 47.37 29.52
CA VAL A 87 -25.00 47.20 28.59
C VAL A 87 -26.02 48.28 28.90
N GLU A 88 -26.26 49.17 27.95
CA GLU A 88 -27.30 50.20 28.10
C GLU A 88 -28.66 49.65 27.68
N LYS A 89 -29.65 49.76 28.57
CA LYS A 89 -31.06 49.44 28.29
C LYS A 89 -31.96 50.46 28.96
N ASN A 90 -32.87 51.04 28.19
CA ASN A 90 -33.90 51.99 28.65
C ASN A 90 -33.34 53.17 29.48
N GLY A 91 -32.20 53.75 29.05
CA GLY A 91 -31.57 54.90 29.72
C GLY A 91 -30.79 54.57 30.99
N ASN A 92 -30.67 53.29 31.38
CA ASN A 92 -29.87 52.83 32.52
C ASN A 92 -28.74 51.90 32.08
N THR A 93 -27.59 52.02 32.74
CA THR A 93 -26.39 51.19 32.50
C THR A 93 -26.38 49.96 33.40
N TYR A 94 -26.42 48.78 32.80
CA TYR A 94 -26.30 47.48 33.47
C TYR A 94 -24.88 46.94 33.35
N TYR A 95 -24.45 46.20 34.35
CA TYR A 95 -23.13 45.56 34.36
C TYR A 95 -23.29 44.04 34.22
N ARG A 96 -22.52 43.46 33.28
CA ARG A 96 -22.52 42.03 32.97
C ARG A 96 -21.08 41.49 33.00
N VAL A 97 -20.88 40.28 33.53
CA VAL A 97 -19.55 39.65 33.52
C VAL A 97 -19.14 39.19 32.11
N ARG A 98 -17.93 39.53 31.69
CA ARG A 98 -17.33 39.15 30.40
C ARG A 98 -16.38 37.97 30.62
N LEU A 99 -16.85 36.76 30.33
CA LEU A 99 -16.06 35.54 30.43
C LEU A 99 -15.03 35.44 29.29
N ALA A 100 -13.84 34.88 29.57
CA ALA A 100 -12.85 34.61 28.55
C ALA A 100 -13.39 33.65 27.47
N PRO A 101 -13.02 33.82 26.17
CA PRO A 101 -13.39 32.85 25.14
C PRO A 101 -12.79 31.47 25.45
N LYS A 102 -13.61 30.43 25.29
CA LYS A 102 -13.31 29.02 25.60
C LYS A 102 -11.95 28.59 25.02
N SER A 103 -11.05 28.08 25.87
CA SER A 103 -9.95 27.21 25.39
C SER A 103 -10.57 25.94 24.83
N GLY A 104 -10.16 25.56 23.63
CA GLY A 104 -10.84 24.62 22.75
C GLY A 104 -10.62 23.14 23.03
N ARG A 105 -10.50 22.70 24.29
CA ARG A 105 -10.59 21.27 24.62
C ARG A 105 -11.57 21.09 25.78
N LYS A 106 -12.67 20.39 25.48
CA LYS A 106 -13.56 19.82 26.49
C LYS A 106 -13.08 18.38 26.74
N MET A 107 -13.38 17.80 27.89
CA MET A 107 -13.50 16.34 27.94
C MET A 107 -14.41 15.86 26.78
N PRO A 108 -14.13 14.69 26.18
CA PRO A 108 -14.82 14.24 24.97
C PRO A 108 -16.33 14.30 25.19
N THR A 109 -17.03 15.09 24.39
CA THR A 109 -18.50 15.08 24.39
C THR A 109 -19.05 13.82 23.74
N ASP A 110 -18.20 13.10 23.00
CA ASP A 110 -18.51 11.82 22.36
C ASP A 110 -17.65 10.71 22.97
N VAL A 111 -18.25 9.99 23.92
CA VAL A 111 -17.65 8.86 24.64
C VAL A 111 -17.19 7.76 23.67
N TRP A 112 -17.88 7.60 22.53
CA TRP A 112 -17.59 6.55 21.57
C TRP A 112 -16.41 6.87 20.70
N GLN A 113 -16.16 8.14 20.39
CA GLN A 113 -14.97 8.55 19.63
C GLN A 113 -13.68 8.16 20.36
N VAL A 114 -13.63 8.29 21.69
CA VAL A 114 -12.45 7.91 22.49
C VAL A 114 -12.31 6.40 22.65
N LEU A 115 -13.42 5.69 22.76
CA LEU A 115 -13.40 4.23 22.85
C LEU A 115 -13.12 3.56 21.50
N ASP A 116 -13.49 4.17 20.37
CA ASP A 116 -13.28 3.65 19.01
C ASP A 116 -11.98 4.15 18.35
N ASN A 117 -11.30 5.14 18.96
CA ASN A 117 -10.01 5.63 18.48
C ASN A 117 -8.99 4.49 18.47
N ARG A 118 -8.55 4.07 17.27
CA ARG A 118 -7.58 2.96 17.09
C ARG A 118 -6.13 3.41 17.33
N THR A 119 -5.90 4.28 18.30
CA THR A 119 -4.52 4.64 18.67
C THR A 119 -3.83 3.42 19.28
N GLN A 120 -2.52 3.25 19.10
CA GLN A 120 -1.78 2.13 19.72
C GLN A 120 -1.34 2.42 21.15
N LYS A 121 -1.82 3.51 21.77
CA LYS A 121 -1.29 4.06 23.04
C LYS A 121 -2.39 4.25 24.08
N ALA A 122 -2.09 3.90 25.33
CA ALA A 122 -3.00 4.02 26.48
C ALA A 122 -3.45 5.46 26.73
N ASN A 123 -4.75 5.63 27.01
CA ASN A 123 -5.33 6.87 27.47
C ASN A 123 -5.10 7.05 28.98
N VAL A 124 -4.75 8.26 29.42
CA VAL A 124 -4.23 8.50 30.78
C VAL A 124 -4.99 9.59 31.51
N PHE A 125 -5.41 9.31 32.75
CA PHE A 125 -5.87 10.32 33.70
C PHE A 125 -4.80 10.56 34.76
N ILE A 126 -4.43 11.82 35.02
CA ILE A 126 -3.41 12.17 36.02
C ILE A 126 -4.06 12.84 37.23
N SER A 127 -4.00 12.17 38.39
CA SER A 127 -4.37 12.72 39.69
C SER A 127 -3.15 13.29 40.40
N TYR A 128 -3.26 14.52 40.90
CA TYR A 128 -2.14 15.25 41.50
C TYR A 128 -2.62 16.40 42.41
N SER A 129 -1.75 16.88 43.30
CA SER A 129 -2.01 18.10 44.06
C SER A 129 -1.71 19.35 43.22
N ARG A 130 -2.58 20.36 43.30
CA ARG A 130 -2.39 21.65 42.59
C ARG A 130 -1.07 22.35 42.92
N ARG A 131 -0.42 22.03 44.06
CA ARG A 131 0.91 22.53 44.42
C ARG A 131 2.03 21.95 43.54
N ASN A 132 1.81 20.80 42.91
CA ASN A 132 2.75 20.14 42.01
C ASN A 132 2.44 20.42 40.52
N LYS A 133 1.61 21.42 40.22
CA LYS A 133 1.14 21.70 38.85
C LYS A 133 2.27 21.88 37.85
N GLU A 134 3.36 22.55 38.22
CA GLU A 134 4.49 22.79 37.32
C GLU A 134 5.12 21.48 36.82
N PHE A 135 5.34 20.52 37.72
CA PHE A 135 5.82 19.18 37.36
C PHE A 135 4.81 18.41 36.50
N VAL A 136 3.52 18.49 36.83
CA VAL A 136 2.50 17.76 36.06
C VAL A 136 2.29 18.37 34.67
N GLN A 137 2.55 19.66 34.48
CA GLN A 137 2.57 20.28 33.15
C GLN A 137 3.71 19.75 32.28
N GLU A 138 4.90 19.55 32.86
CA GLU A 138 6.04 18.92 32.19
C GLU A 138 5.71 17.47 31.81
N LEU A 139 5.17 16.69 32.76
CA LEU A 139 4.76 15.30 32.53
C LEU A 139 3.64 15.20 31.47
N HIS A 140 2.63 16.06 31.53
CA HIS A 140 1.54 16.12 30.55
C HIS A 140 2.08 16.39 29.14
N THR A 141 2.94 17.39 28.99
CA THR A 141 3.54 17.74 27.69
C THR A 141 4.37 16.60 27.13
N ALA A 142 5.15 15.92 27.99
CA ALA A 142 5.96 14.77 27.60
C ALA A 142 5.10 13.57 27.15
N LEU A 143 3.99 13.30 27.84
CA LEU A 143 3.07 12.22 27.47
C LEU A 143 2.28 12.56 26.19
N GLU A 144 1.80 13.80 26.04
CA GLU A 144 1.12 14.24 24.80
C GLU A 144 2.05 14.19 23.58
N ALA A 145 3.33 14.51 23.73
CA ALA A 145 4.32 14.41 22.65
C ALA A 145 4.47 12.97 22.11
N THR A 146 4.09 11.96 22.90
CA THR A 146 4.05 10.55 22.46
C THR A 146 2.76 10.16 21.72
N GLY A 147 1.84 11.10 21.49
CA GLY A 147 0.56 10.86 20.81
C GLY A 147 -0.53 10.24 21.71
N ARG A 148 -0.42 10.39 23.03
CA ARG A 148 -1.43 9.90 24.01
C ARG A 148 -2.50 10.95 24.28
N GLU A 149 -3.73 10.50 24.54
CA GLU A 149 -4.75 11.34 25.17
C GLU A 149 -4.52 11.37 26.68
N VAL A 150 -4.29 12.57 27.23
CA VAL A 150 -4.00 12.81 28.64
C VAL A 150 -5.03 13.77 29.22
N TRP A 151 -5.63 13.41 30.37
CA TRP A 151 -6.61 14.24 31.06
C TRP A 151 -6.12 14.74 32.41
N VAL A 152 -6.34 16.03 32.65
CA VAL A 152 -5.97 16.77 33.86
C VAL A 152 -7.05 17.80 34.24
N ASP A 153 -7.14 18.16 35.52
CA ASP A 153 -8.23 18.97 36.10
C ASP A 153 -8.24 20.46 35.67
N TRP A 154 -7.14 21.00 35.14
CA TRP A 154 -6.99 22.45 34.89
C TRP A 154 -7.23 22.89 33.44
N GLU A 155 -7.30 21.97 32.49
CA GLU A 155 -7.40 22.29 31.07
C GLU A 155 -8.81 22.03 30.49
N ASN A 156 -9.56 21.08 31.09
CA ASN A 156 -10.69 20.42 30.42
C ASN A 156 -12.07 20.54 31.11
N ILE A 157 -12.22 21.25 32.24
CA ILE A 157 -13.49 21.28 32.99
C ILE A 157 -14.20 22.64 32.85
N PRO A 158 -15.44 22.71 32.31
CA PRO A 158 -16.19 23.95 32.19
C PRO A 158 -16.67 24.48 33.56
N VAL A 159 -16.60 25.79 33.77
CA VAL A 159 -17.00 26.48 35.02
C VAL A 159 -18.51 26.34 35.36
N ALA A 160 -19.33 25.84 34.42
CA ALA A 160 -20.80 25.76 34.54
C ALA A 160 -21.35 24.32 34.69
N VAL A 161 -20.49 23.31 34.78
CA VAL A 161 -20.88 21.89 34.91
C VAL A 161 -20.53 21.40 36.31
N ASP A 162 -21.18 20.33 36.78
CA ASP A 162 -20.79 19.67 38.03
C ASP A 162 -19.37 19.12 37.88
N TRP A 163 -18.42 19.86 38.46
CA TRP A 163 -16.98 19.61 38.35
C TRP A 163 -16.60 18.17 38.75
N TRP A 164 -17.33 17.56 39.70
CA TRP A 164 -17.04 16.20 40.14
C TRP A 164 -17.49 15.14 39.12
N GLN A 165 -18.62 15.35 38.43
CA GLN A 165 -19.10 14.41 37.42
C GLN A 165 -18.16 14.30 36.23
N GLU A 166 -17.53 15.41 35.83
CA GLU A 166 -16.53 15.42 34.76
C GLU A 166 -15.24 14.68 35.17
N ILE A 167 -14.80 14.83 36.42
CA ILE A 167 -13.67 14.06 36.96
C ILE A 167 -13.98 12.56 36.95
N GLN A 168 -15.18 12.16 37.39
CA GLN A 168 -15.61 10.75 37.35
C GLN A 168 -15.62 10.20 35.92
N LEU A 169 -16.18 10.96 34.96
CA LEU A 169 -16.19 10.57 33.56
C LEU A 169 -14.77 10.41 33.00
N GLY A 170 -13.85 11.33 33.33
CA GLY A 170 -12.44 11.23 32.92
C GLY A 170 -11.73 9.98 33.46
N ILE A 171 -12.03 9.59 34.71
CA ILE A 171 -11.48 8.37 35.33
C ILE A 171 -12.10 7.11 34.68
N GLU A 172 -13.39 7.14 34.35
CA GLU A 172 -14.07 6.03 33.68
C GLU A 172 -13.48 5.76 32.29
N LEU A 173 -13.25 6.81 31.50
CA LEU A 173 -12.75 6.72 30.11
C LEU A 173 -11.25 6.41 30.00
N ALA A 174 -10.45 6.70 31.03
CA ALA A 174 -9.01 6.49 30.96
C ALA A 174 -8.60 5.03 31.09
N ASP A 175 -7.68 4.54 30.27
CA ASP A 175 -7.18 3.17 30.38
C ASP A 175 -6.39 2.99 31.69
N THR A 176 -5.55 3.98 32.00
CA THR A 176 -4.68 3.98 33.17
C THR A 176 -4.83 5.25 34.00
N PHE A 177 -4.89 5.08 35.31
CA PHE A 177 -4.93 6.14 36.31
C PHE A 177 -3.53 6.34 36.90
N VAL A 178 -2.91 7.47 36.59
CA VAL A 178 -1.59 7.86 37.10
C VAL A 178 -1.76 8.73 38.33
N PHE A 179 -1.16 8.33 39.45
CA PHE A 179 -1.21 9.10 40.69
C PHE A 179 0.17 9.69 41.01
N VAL A 180 0.26 11.01 41.05
CA VAL A 180 1.51 11.72 41.38
C VAL A 180 1.65 11.80 42.91
N LEU A 181 2.60 11.04 43.46
CA LEU A 181 2.90 10.98 44.89
C LEU A 181 3.75 12.18 45.33
N SER A 182 3.19 12.92 46.28
CA SER A 182 3.82 13.98 47.06
C SER A 182 3.13 14.09 48.43
N PRO A 183 3.77 14.67 49.46
CA PRO A 183 3.11 14.89 50.76
C PRO A 183 1.79 15.66 50.62
N ASP A 184 1.72 16.58 49.65
CA ASP A 184 0.54 17.39 49.38
C ASP A 184 -0.58 16.60 48.66
N SER A 185 -0.26 15.64 47.80
CA SER A 185 -1.28 14.81 47.12
C SER A 185 -1.86 13.75 48.05
N VAL A 186 -1.03 13.19 48.94
CA VAL A 186 -1.47 12.24 49.98
C VAL A 186 -2.39 12.93 51.01
N ALA A 187 -2.10 14.18 51.39
CA ALA A 187 -2.94 14.95 52.31
C ALA A 187 -4.21 15.53 51.65
N SER A 188 -4.34 15.49 50.32
CA SER A 188 -5.44 16.10 49.59
C SER A 188 -6.70 15.23 49.64
N LYS A 189 -7.78 15.78 50.20
CA LYS A 189 -9.09 15.10 50.23
C LYS A 189 -9.62 14.79 48.82
N VAL A 190 -9.36 15.67 47.85
CA VAL A 190 -9.80 15.50 46.46
C VAL A 190 -9.08 14.34 45.79
N CYS A 191 -7.74 14.29 45.89
CA CYS A 191 -6.94 13.21 45.34
C CYS A 191 -7.32 11.87 45.99
N GLY A 192 -7.66 11.89 47.29
CA GLY A 192 -8.23 10.74 48.01
C GLY A 192 -9.55 10.23 47.39
N GLN A 193 -10.45 11.13 46.99
CA GLN A 193 -11.71 10.74 46.34
C GLN A 193 -11.49 10.23 44.91
N GLU A 194 -10.55 10.82 44.16
CA GLU A 194 -10.22 10.39 42.79
C GLU A 194 -9.68 8.96 42.78
N ILE A 195 -8.80 8.63 43.74
CA ILE A 195 -8.28 7.27 43.83
C ILE A 195 -9.31 6.26 44.31
N GLU A 196 -10.21 6.63 45.24
CA GLU A 196 -11.32 5.78 45.65
C GLU A 196 -12.22 5.43 44.45
N GLU A 197 -12.46 6.37 43.55
CA GLU A 197 -13.23 6.13 42.32
C GLU A 197 -12.49 5.21 41.34
N ALA A 198 -11.19 5.42 41.14
CA ALA A 198 -10.37 4.54 40.29
C ALA A 198 -10.30 3.09 40.84
N VAL A 199 -10.17 2.93 42.16
CA VAL A 199 -10.15 1.64 42.84
C VAL A 199 -11.51 0.93 42.74
N LYS A 200 -12.61 1.67 42.93
CA LYS A 200 -13.98 1.13 42.78
C LYS A 200 -14.23 0.49 41.41
N HIS A 201 -13.61 1.03 40.37
CA HIS A 201 -13.71 0.56 39.00
C HIS A 201 -12.59 -0.43 38.60
N ASN A 202 -11.78 -0.87 39.56
CA ASN A 202 -10.58 -1.68 39.34
C ASN A 202 -9.73 -1.10 38.19
N LYS A 203 -9.50 0.21 38.13
CA LYS A 203 -8.65 0.80 37.08
C LYS A 203 -7.20 0.42 37.32
N ARG A 204 -6.40 0.37 36.24
CA ARG A 204 -4.96 0.21 36.37
C ARG A 204 -4.38 1.45 37.05
N LEU A 205 -3.70 1.27 38.18
CA LEU A 205 -3.09 2.36 38.94
C LEU A 205 -1.58 2.37 38.69
N VAL A 206 -1.01 3.54 38.43
CA VAL A 206 0.44 3.71 38.28
C VAL A 206 0.92 4.84 39.20
N PRO A 207 1.61 4.53 40.32
CA PRO A 207 2.17 5.55 41.21
C PRO A 207 3.46 6.14 40.66
N VAL A 208 3.48 7.47 40.51
CA VAL A 208 4.65 8.26 40.09
C VAL A 208 5.14 9.12 41.24
N VAL A 209 6.36 8.88 41.75
CA VAL A 209 6.94 9.58 42.89
C VAL A 209 7.63 10.86 42.45
N HIS A 210 7.02 12.01 42.76
CA HIS A 210 7.63 13.33 42.55
C HIS A 210 8.38 13.81 43.80
N GLN A 211 7.86 13.50 44.99
CA GLN A 211 8.49 13.77 46.28
C GLN A 211 8.35 12.54 47.18
N ASP A 212 9.38 12.25 47.97
CA ASP A 212 9.35 11.09 48.87
C ASP A 212 8.22 11.23 49.90
N VAL A 213 7.45 10.15 50.05
CA VAL A 213 6.31 10.04 50.95
C VAL A 213 6.45 8.80 51.80
N ASP A 214 5.91 8.87 53.02
CA ASP A 214 5.86 7.73 53.92
C ASP A 214 4.88 6.67 53.38
N PRO A 215 5.33 5.42 53.09
CA PRO A 215 4.48 4.37 52.55
C PRO A 215 3.25 4.05 53.42
N ASP A 216 3.33 4.28 54.73
CA ASP A 216 2.22 4.04 55.67
C ASP A 216 1.09 5.09 55.55
N GLN A 217 1.38 6.24 54.92
CA GLN A 217 0.42 7.32 54.69
C GLN A 217 -0.23 7.25 53.29
N VAL A 218 0.34 6.45 52.38
CA VAL A 218 -0.15 6.28 51.01
C VAL A 218 -1.34 5.31 51.00
N HIS A 219 -2.26 5.50 50.04
CA HIS A 219 -3.41 4.62 49.87
C HIS A 219 -2.97 3.13 49.76
N PRO A 220 -3.61 2.18 50.48
CA PRO A 220 -3.15 0.78 50.57
C PRO A 220 -2.97 0.07 49.22
N GLU A 221 -3.74 0.45 48.20
CA GLU A 221 -3.62 -0.11 46.85
C GLU A 221 -2.43 0.47 46.07
N LEU A 222 -1.98 1.71 46.34
CA LEU A 222 -0.78 2.27 45.71
C LEU A 222 0.50 1.78 46.37
N SER A 223 0.48 1.56 47.69
CA SER A 223 1.67 1.12 48.43
C SER A 223 2.11 -0.31 48.10
N ARG A 224 1.21 -1.12 47.53
CA ARG A 224 1.50 -2.49 47.05
C ARG A 224 2.05 -2.54 45.62
N LEU A 225 2.00 -1.45 44.87
CA LEU A 225 2.41 -1.39 43.47
C LEU A 225 3.87 -0.95 43.34
N ASN A 226 4.46 -1.23 42.18
CA ASN A 226 5.79 -0.74 41.86
C ASN A 226 5.76 0.78 41.61
N TRP A 227 6.60 1.51 42.35
CA TRP A 227 6.68 2.97 42.26
C TRP A 227 7.68 3.41 41.19
N ILE A 228 7.25 4.35 40.35
CA ILE A 228 8.10 4.94 39.32
C ILE A 228 8.62 6.28 39.82
N PHE A 229 9.93 6.43 39.93
CA PHE A 229 10.56 7.61 40.53
C PHE A 229 10.86 8.68 39.47
N LEU A 230 10.25 9.86 39.64
CA LEU A 230 10.47 11.07 38.83
C LEU A 230 10.68 12.27 39.78
N ARG A 231 11.61 12.13 40.72
CA ARG A 231 11.96 13.22 41.65
C ARG A 231 12.95 14.18 40.96
N PRO A 232 13.08 15.43 41.42
CA PRO A 232 14.00 16.40 40.81
C PRO A 232 15.47 15.95 40.73
N GLN A 233 15.88 14.99 41.58
CA GLN A 233 17.22 14.39 41.59
C GLN A 233 17.38 13.15 40.69
N ASP A 234 16.28 12.57 40.19
CA ASP A 234 16.29 11.40 39.32
C ASP A 234 16.30 11.82 37.84
N SER A 235 16.70 10.93 36.93
CA SER A 235 16.63 11.18 35.49
C SER A 235 15.17 11.16 35.02
N PHE A 236 14.66 12.32 34.59
CA PHE A 236 13.30 12.44 34.05
C PHE A 236 13.09 11.52 32.84
N GLU A 237 14.07 11.39 31.95
CA GLU A 237 13.98 10.55 30.75
C GLU A 237 13.90 9.05 31.08
N GLU A 238 14.71 8.57 32.03
CA GLU A 238 14.68 7.15 32.44
C GLU A 238 13.38 6.81 33.19
N GLY A 239 12.92 7.72 34.07
CA GLY A 239 11.64 7.58 34.76
C GLY A 239 10.45 7.62 33.79
N LEU A 240 10.48 8.50 32.80
CA LEU A 240 9.47 8.57 31.75
C LEU A 240 9.43 7.30 30.90
N LYS A 241 10.58 6.71 30.58
CA LYS A 241 10.64 5.42 29.88
C LYS A 241 9.98 4.30 30.68
N GLY A 242 10.29 4.19 31.96
CA GLY A 242 9.64 3.23 32.86
C GLY A 242 8.13 3.45 32.97
N LEU A 243 7.68 4.71 32.98
CA LEU A 243 6.27 5.05 32.92
C LEU A 243 5.62 4.61 31.61
N LEU A 244 6.26 4.86 30.45
CA LEU A 244 5.72 4.45 29.16
C LEU A 244 5.62 2.93 29.01
N GLU A 245 6.61 2.18 29.50
CA GLU A 245 6.58 0.71 29.54
C GLU A 245 5.42 0.20 30.42
N ALA A 246 5.23 0.82 31.60
CA ALA A 246 4.11 0.50 32.46
C ALA A 246 2.76 0.88 31.84
N LEU A 247 2.67 1.93 31.03
CA LEU A 247 1.42 2.31 30.36
C LEU A 247 1.03 1.36 29.21
N ASP A 248 2.00 0.82 28.47
CA ASP A 248 1.75 0.03 27.26
C ASP A 248 1.68 -1.49 27.50
N GLN A 249 2.03 -1.97 28.70
CA GLN A 249 1.94 -3.40 29.04
C GLN A 249 0.48 -3.91 29.02
N ASP A 250 0.22 -5.02 28.31
CA ASP A 250 -1.09 -5.68 28.22
C ASP A 250 -2.26 -4.75 27.83
N LEU A 251 -1.96 -3.74 27.01
CA LEU A 251 -2.88 -2.64 26.70
C LEU A 251 -4.23 -3.09 26.12
N ASP A 252 -4.24 -4.12 25.27
CA ASP A 252 -5.48 -4.63 24.68
C ASP A 252 -6.46 -5.19 25.72
N TYR A 253 -5.92 -5.84 26.77
CA TYR A 253 -6.72 -6.33 27.88
C TYR A 253 -7.25 -5.17 28.74
N VAL A 254 -6.40 -4.19 29.07
CA VAL A 254 -6.78 -2.98 29.84
C VAL A 254 -7.87 -2.18 29.11
N ARG A 255 -7.76 -2.05 27.79
CA ARG A 255 -8.78 -1.37 26.96
C ARG A 255 -10.09 -2.13 26.92
N THR A 256 -10.03 -3.46 26.84
CA THR A 256 -11.23 -4.30 26.89
C THR A 256 -11.95 -4.15 28.23
N HIS A 257 -11.20 -4.08 29.33
CA HIS A 257 -11.74 -3.74 30.66
C HIS A 257 -12.45 -2.38 30.64
N THR A 258 -11.80 -1.33 30.15
CA THR A 258 -12.38 0.03 30.11
C THR A 258 -13.62 0.12 29.22
N ARG A 259 -13.60 -0.45 28.02
CA ARG A 259 -14.75 -0.46 27.11
C ARG A 259 -15.96 -1.18 27.71
N LEU A 260 -15.73 -2.37 28.30
CA LEU A 260 -16.81 -3.13 28.91
C LEU A 260 -17.36 -2.43 30.16
N LEU A 261 -16.48 -1.76 30.92
CA LEU A 261 -16.87 -0.96 32.09
C LEU A 261 -17.80 0.18 31.71
N VAL A 262 -17.44 0.97 30.70
CA VAL A 262 -18.26 2.11 30.25
C VAL A 262 -19.62 1.65 29.77
N ARG A 263 -19.69 0.60 28.94
CA ARG A 263 -20.97 -0.01 28.50
C ARG A 263 -21.81 -0.50 29.67
N ALA A 264 -21.20 -1.16 30.64
CA ALA A 264 -21.90 -1.67 31.81
C ALA A 264 -22.39 -0.53 32.72
N LEU A 265 -21.64 0.56 32.85
CA LEU A 265 -22.04 1.76 33.58
C LEU A 265 -23.18 2.50 32.90
N GLU A 266 -23.17 2.64 31.58
CA GLU A 266 -24.29 3.21 30.83
C GLU A 266 -25.57 2.38 30.98
N TRP A 267 -25.44 1.05 30.88
CA TRP A 267 -26.56 0.15 31.12
C TRP A 267 -27.10 0.30 32.55
N ASP A 268 -26.24 0.34 33.57
CA ASP A 268 -26.66 0.48 34.97
C ASP A 268 -27.30 1.85 35.25
N ARG A 269 -26.75 2.94 34.66
CA ARG A 269 -27.30 4.32 34.74
C ARG A 269 -28.66 4.43 34.07
N ASN A 270 -28.88 3.73 32.95
CA ASN A 270 -30.13 3.75 32.19
C ASN A 270 -31.13 2.70 32.66
N THR A 271 -31.22 2.47 33.98
CA THR A 271 -32.19 1.55 34.61
C THR A 271 -32.13 0.11 34.10
N ARG A 272 -30.95 -0.33 33.60
CA ARG A 272 -30.68 -1.68 33.08
C ARG A 272 -31.53 -2.07 31.88
N ASP A 273 -31.76 -1.11 30.98
CA ASP A 273 -32.53 -1.32 29.76
C ASP A 273 -31.92 -2.42 28.84
N PRO A 274 -32.72 -3.43 28.39
CA PRO A 274 -32.24 -4.52 27.53
C PRO A 274 -31.66 -4.10 26.18
N SER A 275 -31.94 -2.89 25.70
CA SER A 275 -31.40 -2.36 24.44
C SER A 275 -29.88 -2.12 24.46
N TYR A 276 -29.30 -1.94 25.65
CA TYR A 276 -27.86 -1.75 25.83
C TYR A 276 -27.10 -3.06 26.01
N LEU A 277 -27.77 -4.22 26.00
CA LEU A 277 -27.14 -5.52 26.24
C LEU A 277 -26.40 -6.05 24.99
N LEU A 278 -25.33 -6.81 25.24
CA LEU A 278 -24.49 -7.40 24.19
C LEU A 278 -25.21 -8.58 23.52
N ARG A 279 -24.89 -8.84 22.25
CA ARG A 279 -25.45 -9.97 21.47
C ARG A 279 -24.40 -10.58 20.55
N GLY A 280 -24.48 -11.88 20.31
CA GLY A 280 -23.62 -12.58 19.35
C GLY A 280 -22.12 -12.39 19.65
N ALA A 281 -21.34 -11.99 18.65
CA ALA A 281 -19.88 -11.91 18.75
C ALA A 281 -19.37 -10.94 19.85
N ASP A 282 -20.13 -9.88 20.18
CA ASP A 282 -19.77 -8.96 21.27
C ASP A 282 -19.92 -9.63 22.65
N LEU A 283 -20.94 -10.47 22.81
CA LEU A 283 -21.16 -11.23 24.04
C LEU A 283 -20.09 -12.33 24.20
N ASP A 284 -19.72 -12.99 23.11
CA ASP A 284 -18.65 -14.01 23.12
C ASP A 284 -17.30 -13.40 23.52
N ARG A 285 -16.94 -12.23 22.99
CA ARG A 285 -15.74 -11.49 23.39
C ARG A 285 -15.76 -11.10 24.86
N ALA A 286 -16.91 -10.64 25.37
CA ALA A 286 -17.05 -10.29 26.79
C ALA A 286 -16.92 -11.52 27.71
N ASN A 287 -17.48 -12.68 27.31
CA ASN A 287 -17.32 -13.94 28.03
C ASN A 287 -15.85 -14.40 28.05
N HIS A 288 -15.13 -14.23 26.94
CA HIS A 288 -13.70 -14.54 26.87
C HIS A 288 -12.88 -13.65 27.81
N TYR A 289 -13.15 -12.34 27.84
CA TYR A 289 -12.52 -11.42 28.78
C TYR A 289 -12.77 -11.81 30.25
N LEU A 290 -14.00 -12.16 30.62
CA LEU A 290 -14.30 -12.63 31.98
C LEU A 290 -13.60 -13.95 32.33
N ALA A 291 -13.37 -14.83 31.35
CA ALA A 291 -12.65 -16.08 31.55
C ALA A 291 -11.15 -15.85 31.76
N GLN A 292 -10.55 -14.92 31.00
CA GLN A 292 -9.13 -14.54 31.11
C GLN A 292 -8.82 -13.75 32.38
N GLY A 293 -9.75 -12.89 32.84
CA GLY A 293 -9.49 -11.91 33.90
C GLY A 293 -9.36 -12.45 35.34
N LYS A 294 -9.22 -13.77 35.54
CA LYS A 294 -8.95 -14.34 36.88
C LYS A 294 -7.51 -14.08 37.35
N ASP A 295 -6.57 -14.05 36.42
CA ASP A 295 -5.13 -13.99 36.71
C ASP A 295 -4.45 -12.71 36.18
N GLN A 296 -5.22 -11.76 35.60
CA GLN A 296 -4.71 -10.51 35.04
C GLN A 296 -5.22 -9.27 35.78
N GLU A 297 -4.42 -8.19 35.75
CA GLU A 297 -4.80 -6.87 36.26
C GLU A 297 -5.01 -5.91 35.08
N PRO A 298 -6.11 -5.13 35.03
CA PRO A 298 -7.16 -5.02 36.04
C PRO A 298 -8.13 -6.21 36.08
N ARG A 299 -8.60 -6.55 37.29
CA ARG A 299 -9.58 -7.63 37.47
C ARG A 299 -10.98 -7.19 37.05
N PRO A 300 -11.77 -8.04 36.39
CA PRO A 300 -13.15 -7.73 36.04
C PRO A 300 -13.97 -7.31 37.27
N THR A 301 -14.75 -6.25 37.12
CA THR A 301 -15.60 -5.74 38.21
C THR A 301 -16.85 -6.60 38.38
N ALA A 302 -17.49 -6.52 39.55
CA ALA A 302 -18.80 -7.17 39.76
C ALA A 302 -19.86 -6.70 38.74
N LEU A 303 -19.74 -5.45 38.26
CA LEU A 303 -20.64 -4.89 37.25
C LEU A 303 -20.42 -5.54 35.87
N HIS A 304 -19.18 -5.86 35.49
CA HIS A 304 -18.91 -6.63 34.26
C HIS A 304 -19.64 -7.97 34.27
N HIS A 305 -19.56 -8.71 35.39
CA HIS A 305 -20.24 -9.99 35.53
C HIS A 305 -21.76 -9.85 35.42
N GLN A 306 -22.35 -8.83 36.06
CA GLN A 306 -23.79 -8.59 35.99
C GLN A 306 -24.26 -8.24 34.58
N TYR A 307 -23.51 -7.39 33.88
CA TYR A 307 -23.85 -6.93 32.53
C TYR A 307 -23.75 -8.06 31.49
N VAL A 308 -22.69 -8.88 31.55
CA VAL A 308 -22.51 -10.03 30.65
C VAL A 308 -23.54 -11.12 30.94
N LEU A 309 -23.85 -11.39 32.21
CA LEU A 309 -24.89 -12.34 32.60
C LEU A 309 -26.27 -11.90 32.08
N ALA A 310 -26.64 -10.63 32.29
CA ALA A 310 -27.91 -10.09 31.80
C ALA A 310 -28.01 -10.17 30.26
N SER A 311 -26.90 -9.93 29.56
CA SER A 311 -26.83 -10.05 28.09
C SER A 311 -27.05 -11.50 27.64
N ALA A 312 -26.42 -12.46 28.33
CA ALA A 312 -26.58 -13.88 28.05
C ALA A 312 -28.00 -14.40 28.33
N GLU A 313 -28.64 -13.94 29.41
CA GLU A 313 -30.01 -14.33 29.76
C GLU A 313 -31.03 -13.85 28.71
N VAL A 314 -30.90 -12.62 28.22
CA VAL A 314 -31.80 -12.08 27.18
C VAL A 314 -31.58 -12.77 25.83
N GLU A 315 -30.34 -13.09 25.46
CA GLU A 315 -30.07 -13.81 24.22
C GLU A 315 -30.58 -15.26 24.27
N ALA A 316 -30.46 -15.93 25.42
CA ALA A 316 -31.05 -17.25 25.62
C ALA A 316 -32.58 -17.22 25.50
N ALA A 317 -33.24 -16.24 26.14
CA ALA A 317 -34.69 -16.07 26.05
C ALA A 317 -35.16 -15.76 24.62
N ALA A 318 -34.40 -14.96 23.86
CA ALA A 318 -34.71 -14.67 22.46
C ALA A 318 -34.61 -15.93 21.56
N ARG A 319 -33.61 -16.79 21.81
CA ARG A 319 -33.44 -18.07 21.10
C ARG A 319 -34.58 -19.05 21.42
N ASP A 320 -35.04 -19.10 22.65
CA ASP A 320 -36.17 -19.96 23.05
C ASP A 320 -37.50 -19.52 22.42
N ILE A 321 -37.76 -18.20 22.33
CA ILE A 321 -38.93 -17.66 21.63
C ILE A 321 -38.89 -18.01 20.14
N GLU A 322 -37.72 -17.92 19.50
CA GLU A 322 -37.55 -18.28 18.09
C GLU A 322 -37.75 -19.79 17.86
N LEU A 323 -37.25 -20.65 18.76
CA LEU A 323 -37.49 -22.09 18.73
C LEU A 323 -38.97 -22.43 18.96
N GLU A 324 -39.66 -21.74 19.85
CA GLU A 324 -41.11 -21.89 20.05
C GLU A 324 -41.90 -21.43 18.82
N ARG A 325 -41.48 -20.34 18.17
CA ARG A 325 -42.08 -19.86 16.92
C ARG A 325 -41.92 -20.89 15.80
N GLN A 326 -40.73 -21.49 15.67
CA GLN A 326 -40.48 -22.58 14.72
C GLN A 326 -41.34 -23.82 15.04
N ARG A 327 -41.51 -24.17 16.32
CA ARG A 327 -42.40 -25.26 16.75
C ARG A 327 -43.88 -24.97 16.50
N GLN A 328 -44.32 -23.73 16.67
CA GLN A 328 -45.70 -23.31 16.36
C GLN A 328 -45.97 -23.38 14.85
N VAL A 329 -45.04 -22.92 14.02
CA VAL A 329 -45.13 -23.05 12.55
C VAL A 329 -45.19 -24.52 12.13
N LEU A 330 -44.38 -25.40 12.73
CA LEU A 330 -44.43 -26.84 12.47
C LEU A 330 -45.76 -27.48 12.94
N ALA A 331 -46.32 -27.05 14.08
CA ALA A 331 -47.59 -27.53 14.60
C ALA A 331 -48.80 -27.06 13.77
N GLU A 332 -48.75 -25.83 13.24
CA GLU A 332 -49.72 -25.32 12.27
C GLU A 332 -49.65 -26.09 10.95
N GLN A 333 -48.46 -26.42 10.44
CA GLN A 333 -48.30 -27.28 9.27
C GLN A 333 -48.90 -28.69 9.49
N GLN A 334 -48.74 -29.27 10.68
CA GLN A 334 -49.33 -30.58 11.00
C GLN A 334 -50.87 -30.55 11.13
N ARG A 335 -51.46 -29.44 11.58
CA ARG A 335 -52.93 -29.25 11.62
C ARG A 335 -53.50 -28.97 10.23
N TRP A 336 -52.78 -28.21 9.42
CA TRP A 336 -53.12 -27.95 8.03
C TRP A 336 -53.09 -29.22 7.17
N LEU A 337 -52.16 -30.15 7.44
CA LEU A 337 -52.09 -31.46 6.77
C LEU A 337 -53.33 -32.35 6.99
N LYS A 338 -54.04 -32.20 8.12
CA LYS A 338 -55.21 -33.04 8.48
C LYS A 338 -56.53 -32.55 7.89
N LEU A 339 -56.62 -31.30 7.42
CA LEU A 339 -57.85 -30.68 6.91
C LEU A 339 -58.01 -30.79 5.38
N VAL A 340 -57.07 -31.43 4.71
CA VAL A 340 -56.85 -31.37 3.27
C VAL A 340 -57.39 -32.64 2.54
N THR A 341 -58.52 -33.18 2.99
CA THR A 341 -59.25 -34.28 2.31
C THR A 341 -60.48 -33.82 1.52
N ALA A 342 -60.51 -32.58 1.02
CA ALA A 342 -61.57 -32.11 0.11
C ALA A 342 -60.94 -31.44 -1.13
N VAL A 343 -60.80 -32.26 -2.16
CA VAL A 343 -60.11 -32.02 -3.43
C VAL A 343 -60.87 -30.99 -4.29
N SER A 344 -60.38 -29.75 -4.34
CA SER A 344 -60.48 -28.83 -5.50
C SER A 344 -59.76 -27.48 -5.28
N VAL A 345 -59.45 -27.08 -4.05
CA VAL A 345 -58.62 -25.89 -3.74
C VAL A 345 -57.10 -26.23 -3.65
N LEU A 346 -56.79 -27.52 -3.56
CA LEU A 346 -55.44 -28.04 -3.28
C LEU A 346 -54.41 -27.80 -4.39
N ALA A 347 -54.81 -27.85 -5.65
CA ALA A 347 -53.89 -27.67 -6.76
C ALA A 347 -53.42 -26.21 -6.88
N VAL A 348 -54.31 -25.26 -6.58
CA VAL A 348 -54.01 -23.82 -6.63
C VAL A 348 -53.24 -23.38 -5.38
N ALA A 349 -53.61 -23.89 -4.19
CA ALA A 349 -52.90 -23.57 -2.95
C ALA A 349 -51.49 -24.20 -2.89
N MET A 350 -51.32 -25.47 -3.31
CA MET A 350 -49.98 -26.06 -3.46
C MET A 350 -49.17 -25.38 -4.57
N GLY A 351 -49.84 -24.95 -5.65
CA GLY A 351 -49.22 -24.12 -6.67
C GLY A 351 -48.69 -22.81 -6.10
N ILE A 352 -49.46 -22.11 -5.26
CA ILE A 352 -49.07 -20.82 -4.65
C ILE A 352 -48.00 -20.99 -3.57
N THR A 353 -48.06 -22.04 -2.75
CA THR A 353 -47.04 -22.29 -1.71
C THR A 353 -45.76 -22.87 -2.30
N SER A 354 -45.85 -23.74 -3.31
CA SER A 354 -44.70 -24.22 -4.09
C SER A 354 -44.09 -23.09 -4.91
N TRP A 355 -44.90 -22.19 -5.46
CA TRP A 355 -44.42 -20.98 -6.13
C TRP A 355 -43.77 -20.01 -5.14
N GLY A 356 -44.33 -19.83 -3.95
CA GLY A 356 -43.73 -19.01 -2.89
C GLY A 356 -42.41 -19.57 -2.36
N LEU A 357 -42.34 -20.87 -2.05
CA LEU A 357 -41.12 -21.56 -1.61
C LEU A 357 -40.08 -21.65 -2.74
N SER A 358 -40.49 -21.90 -3.97
CA SER A 358 -39.60 -21.87 -5.14
C SER A 358 -39.07 -20.46 -5.39
N ARG A 359 -39.90 -19.42 -5.20
CA ARG A 359 -39.47 -18.02 -5.35
C ARG A 359 -38.54 -17.60 -4.21
N GLN A 360 -38.78 -18.09 -3.00
CA GLN A 360 -37.90 -17.85 -1.85
C GLN A 360 -36.59 -18.63 -1.99
N ALA A 361 -36.62 -19.87 -2.48
CA ALA A 361 -35.42 -20.66 -2.78
C ALA A 361 -34.62 -20.07 -3.94
N GLN A 362 -35.29 -19.60 -5.00
CA GLN A 362 -34.66 -18.85 -6.09
C GLN A 362 -34.07 -17.55 -5.55
N TYR A 363 -34.78 -16.79 -4.73
CA TYR A 363 -34.24 -15.57 -4.11
C TYR A 363 -33.03 -15.87 -3.22
N ALA A 364 -33.08 -16.94 -2.41
CA ALA A 364 -31.97 -17.37 -1.58
C ALA A 364 -30.76 -17.85 -2.39
N GLN A 365 -30.98 -18.58 -3.50
CA GLN A 365 -29.93 -18.95 -4.45
C GLN A 365 -29.32 -17.70 -5.08
N LYS A 366 -30.13 -16.74 -5.52
CA LYS A 366 -29.67 -15.47 -6.10
C LYS A 366 -28.78 -14.69 -5.13
N VAL A 367 -29.15 -14.61 -3.85
CA VAL A 367 -28.33 -13.97 -2.81
C VAL A 367 -27.06 -14.77 -2.51
N ALA A 368 -27.13 -16.10 -2.47
CA ALA A 368 -25.98 -16.95 -2.21
C ALA A 368 -24.93 -16.91 -3.34
N GLU A 369 -25.38 -16.84 -4.60
CA GLU A 369 -24.49 -16.73 -5.76
C GLU A 369 -23.80 -15.36 -5.80
N GLN A 370 -24.50 -14.27 -5.48
CA GLN A 370 -23.90 -12.94 -5.32
C GLN A 370 -22.87 -12.92 -4.18
N ALA A 371 -23.21 -13.45 -3.01
CA ALA A 371 -22.30 -13.54 -1.89
C ALA A 371 -21.06 -14.41 -2.20
N ARG A 372 -21.24 -15.50 -2.96
CA ARG A 372 -20.12 -16.34 -3.42
C ARG A 372 -19.22 -15.60 -4.39
N LEU A 373 -19.80 -14.83 -5.31
CA LEU A 373 -19.03 -14.01 -6.25
C LEU A 373 -18.22 -12.95 -5.51
N GLU A 374 -18.84 -12.21 -4.59
CA GLU A 374 -18.16 -11.22 -3.75
C GLU A 374 -17.06 -11.85 -2.89
N ALA A 375 -17.29 -13.04 -2.35
CA ALA A 375 -16.26 -13.77 -1.61
C ALA A 375 -15.09 -14.16 -2.52
N LEU A 376 -15.35 -14.59 -3.76
CA LEU A 376 -14.30 -14.93 -4.71
C LEU A 376 -13.49 -13.70 -5.15
N THR A 377 -14.15 -12.58 -5.48
CA THR A 377 -13.44 -11.33 -5.84
C THR A 377 -12.60 -10.80 -4.68
N GLN A 378 -13.16 -10.78 -3.46
CA GLN A 378 -12.40 -10.39 -2.26
C GLN A 378 -11.24 -11.34 -1.96
N SER A 379 -11.45 -12.65 -2.15
CA SER A 379 -10.37 -13.63 -1.96
C SER A 379 -9.26 -13.42 -2.98
N SER A 380 -9.60 -13.13 -4.24
CA SER A 380 -8.64 -12.82 -5.29
C SER A 380 -7.86 -11.55 -4.96
N GLU A 381 -8.53 -10.49 -4.51
CA GLU A 381 -7.88 -9.25 -4.09
C GLU A 381 -6.93 -9.49 -2.89
N ALA A 382 -7.35 -10.27 -1.91
CA ALA A 382 -6.52 -10.62 -0.75
C ALA A 382 -5.29 -11.45 -1.14
N LEU A 383 -5.47 -12.43 -2.05
CA LEU A 383 -4.39 -13.24 -2.59
C LEU A 383 -3.40 -12.39 -3.40
N PHE A 384 -3.92 -11.43 -4.18
CA PHE A 384 -3.09 -10.50 -4.94
C PHE A 384 -2.24 -9.62 -4.01
N VAL A 385 -2.83 -9.06 -2.95
CA VAL A 385 -2.11 -8.27 -1.93
C VAL A 385 -1.08 -9.11 -1.17
N SER A 386 -1.31 -10.42 -1.05
CA SER A 386 -0.36 -11.37 -0.46
C SER A 386 0.71 -11.85 -1.46
N ASP A 387 0.85 -11.22 -2.64
CA ASP A 387 1.73 -11.62 -3.74
C ASP A 387 1.51 -13.05 -4.27
N GLN A 388 0.35 -13.66 -3.99
CA GLN A 388 -0.06 -14.95 -4.53
C GLN A 388 -0.80 -14.76 -5.86
N ARG A 389 -0.10 -14.19 -6.84
CA ARG A 389 -0.69 -13.70 -8.10
C ARG A 389 -1.36 -14.79 -8.93
N PHE A 390 -0.79 -16.00 -8.93
CA PHE A 390 -1.36 -17.15 -9.63
C PHE A 390 -2.69 -17.62 -9.02
N GLU A 391 -2.75 -17.75 -7.68
CA GLU A 391 -3.97 -18.13 -6.96
C GLU A 391 -5.06 -17.05 -7.08
N ALA A 392 -4.64 -15.79 -7.09
CA ALA A 392 -5.52 -14.67 -7.36
C ALA A 392 -6.15 -14.79 -8.75
N LEU A 393 -5.37 -15.06 -9.81
CA LEU A 393 -5.90 -15.29 -11.16
C LEU A 393 -6.91 -16.43 -11.18
N LEU A 394 -6.62 -17.56 -10.54
CA LEU A 394 -7.54 -18.69 -10.46
C LEU A 394 -8.88 -18.30 -9.80
N ALA A 395 -8.83 -17.56 -8.69
CA ALA A 395 -10.01 -17.05 -8.00
C ALA A 395 -10.79 -16.03 -8.85
N ALA A 396 -10.08 -15.14 -9.56
CA ALA A 396 -10.67 -14.15 -10.45
C ALA A 396 -11.36 -14.82 -11.66
N THR A 397 -10.74 -15.82 -12.29
CA THR A 397 -11.34 -16.59 -13.40
C THR A 397 -12.59 -17.33 -12.93
N ARG A 398 -12.58 -17.93 -11.72
CA ARG A 398 -13.78 -18.52 -11.12
C ARG A 398 -14.88 -17.48 -10.90
N ALA A 399 -14.55 -16.30 -10.40
CA ALA A 399 -15.50 -15.21 -10.21
C ALA A 399 -16.10 -14.75 -11.55
N GLY A 400 -15.27 -14.60 -12.59
CA GLY A 400 -15.71 -14.21 -13.93
C GLY A 400 -16.62 -15.24 -14.61
N ARG A 401 -16.32 -16.53 -14.47
CA ARG A 401 -17.18 -17.62 -14.97
C ARG A 401 -18.51 -17.66 -14.21
N LEU A 402 -18.49 -17.51 -12.89
CA LEU A 402 -19.70 -17.46 -12.09
C LEU A 402 -20.55 -16.23 -12.45
N PHE A 403 -19.94 -15.07 -12.66
CA PHE A 403 -20.63 -13.85 -13.13
C PHE A 403 -21.37 -14.10 -14.45
N LYS A 404 -20.75 -14.82 -15.38
CA LYS A 404 -21.36 -15.18 -16.67
C LYS A 404 -22.53 -16.15 -16.56
N ALA A 405 -22.52 -17.01 -15.56
CA ALA A 405 -23.62 -17.94 -15.30
C ALA A 405 -24.86 -17.25 -14.70
N LEU A 406 -24.73 -16.03 -14.15
CA LEU A 406 -25.84 -15.27 -13.59
C LEU A 406 -26.83 -14.78 -14.66
N GLU A 407 -28.11 -14.67 -14.29
CA GLU A 407 -29.13 -14.08 -15.16
C GLU A 407 -28.82 -12.60 -15.47
N PRO A 408 -29.18 -12.08 -16.67
CA PRO A 408 -28.89 -10.70 -17.05
C PRO A 408 -29.38 -9.62 -16.09
N GLU A 409 -30.52 -9.87 -15.41
CA GLU A 409 -31.08 -8.95 -14.41
C GLU A 409 -30.21 -8.79 -13.15
N GLN A 410 -29.32 -9.75 -12.89
CA GLN A 410 -28.45 -9.76 -11.70
C GLN A 410 -27.05 -9.19 -11.97
N GLN A 411 -26.69 -9.02 -13.25
CA GLN A 411 -25.41 -8.48 -13.68
C GLN A 411 -25.40 -6.95 -13.52
N THR A 412 -25.34 -6.49 -12.27
CA THR A 412 -25.29 -5.06 -11.98
C THR A 412 -23.98 -4.44 -12.51
N PRO A 413 -23.98 -3.16 -12.93
CA PRO A 413 -22.78 -2.48 -13.39
C PRO A 413 -21.65 -2.48 -12.35
N ALA A 414 -21.98 -2.33 -11.06
CA ALA A 414 -21.02 -2.35 -9.96
C ALA A 414 -20.31 -3.71 -9.84
N LEU A 415 -21.08 -4.81 -9.88
CA LEU A 415 -20.53 -6.17 -9.79
C LEU A 415 -19.66 -6.51 -11.01
N ARG A 416 -20.10 -6.06 -12.20
CA ARG A 416 -19.33 -6.21 -13.44
C ARG A 416 -17.99 -5.49 -13.35
N SER A 417 -17.99 -4.24 -12.88
CA SER A 417 -16.79 -3.42 -12.73
C SER A 417 -15.79 -4.09 -11.78
N GLN A 418 -16.26 -4.58 -10.63
CA GLN A 418 -15.42 -5.29 -9.67
C GLN A 418 -14.81 -6.55 -10.26
N VAL A 419 -15.60 -7.42 -10.89
CA VAL A 419 -15.09 -8.66 -11.51
C VAL A 419 -14.09 -8.36 -12.62
N MET A 420 -14.37 -7.35 -13.45
CA MET A 420 -13.47 -6.94 -14.52
C MET A 420 -12.15 -6.39 -13.97
N SER A 421 -12.19 -5.53 -12.95
CA SER A 421 -10.97 -4.99 -12.35
C SER A 421 -10.12 -6.08 -11.71
N THR A 422 -10.74 -7.02 -10.99
CA THR A 422 -10.03 -8.14 -10.37
C THR A 422 -9.37 -9.02 -11.45
N LEU A 423 -10.10 -9.38 -12.51
CA LEU A 423 -9.55 -10.18 -13.62
C LEU A 423 -8.39 -9.47 -14.33
N GLN A 424 -8.57 -8.22 -14.74
CA GLN A 424 -7.52 -7.43 -15.38
C GLN A 424 -6.28 -7.36 -14.50
N GLN A 425 -6.44 -6.99 -13.23
CA GLN A 425 -5.34 -6.87 -12.29
C GLN A 425 -4.57 -8.18 -12.16
N THR A 426 -5.26 -9.32 -12.03
CA THR A 426 -4.56 -10.61 -11.91
C THR A 426 -3.83 -10.99 -13.21
N LEU A 427 -4.40 -10.70 -14.37
CA LEU A 427 -3.85 -11.05 -15.67
C LEU A 427 -2.61 -10.20 -16.04
N PHE A 428 -2.59 -8.91 -15.69
CA PHE A 428 -1.44 -8.03 -15.94
C PHE A 428 -0.17 -8.43 -15.17
N TRP A 429 -0.33 -9.10 -14.04
CA TRP A 429 0.73 -9.30 -13.05
C TRP A 429 1.10 -10.76 -12.82
N VAL A 430 0.34 -11.71 -13.37
CA VAL A 430 0.70 -13.13 -13.33
C VAL A 430 1.98 -13.38 -14.12
N GLN A 431 2.84 -14.26 -13.60
CA GLN A 431 4.14 -14.59 -14.21
C GLN A 431 4.43 -16.09 -14.12
N GLU A 432 3.92 -16.75 -13.07
CA GLU A 432 3.89 -18.21 -13.00
C GLU A 432 2.97 -18.74 -14.10
N ARG A 433 3.53 -19.59 -14.96
CA ARG A 433 2.83 -20.22 -16.09
C ARG A 433 2.36 -21.62 -15.75
N ASN A 434 3.18 -22.37 -15.01
CA ASN A 434 2.82 -23.72 -14.58
C ASN A 434 3.53 -24.13 -13.30
N ARG A 435 2.96 -25.12 -12.61
CA ARG A 435 3.49 -25.78 -11.42
C ARG A 435 3.52 -27.28 -11.64
N LEU A 436 4.72 -27.83 -11.72
CA LEU A 436 4.98 -29.25 -11.91
C LEU A 436 5.04 -29.92 -10.53
N GLU A 437 3.97 -30.64 -10.20
CA GLU A 437 3.81 -31.33 -8.92
C GLU A 437 3.98 -32.83 -9.12
N GLY A 438 4.65 -33.50 -8.18
CA GLY A 438 4.84 -34.95 -8.25
C GLY A 438 6.00 -35.48 -7.41
N HIS A 439 6.97 -34.63 -7.07
CA HIS A 439 8.00 -34.98 -6.11
C HIS A 439 7.44 -35.06 -4.69
N THR A 440 7.93 -36.03 -3.92
CA THR A 440 7.49 -36.24 -2.52
C THR A 440 8.45 -35.62 -1.50
N GLY A 441 9.65 -35.21 -1.96
CA GLY A 441 10.66 -34.52 -1.18
C GLY A 441 11.09 -33.19 -1.80
N THR A 442 11.97 -32.46 -1.10
CA THR A 442 12.58 -31.20 -1.59
C THR A 442 13.25 -31.42 -2.94
N VAL A 443 12.98 -30.54 -3.89
CA VAL A 443 13.64 -30.58 -5.21
C VAL A 443 14.94 -29.79 -5.11
N TRP A 444 16.08 -30.45 -5.33
CA TRP A 444 17.40 -29.85 -5.12
C TRP A 444 17.97 -29.16 -6.35
N GLN A 445 17.68 -29.69 -7.54
CA GLN A 445 18.16 -29.13 -8.81
C GLN A 445 17.12 -29.28 -9.92
N VAL A 446 17.14 -28.32 -10.85
CA VAL A 446 16.44 -28.36 -12.13
C VAL A 446 17.38 -27.98 -13.27
N ALA A 447 17.21 -28.59 -14.44
CA ALA A 447 17.97 -28.23 -15.64
C ALA A 447 17.12 -28.40 -16.91
N PHE A 448 17.28 -27.47 -17.86
CA PHE A 448 16.69 -27.59 -19.19
C PHE A 448 17.60 -28.45 -20.08
N SER A 449 16.98 -29.22 -20.99
CA SER A 449 17.73 -29.85 -22.07
C SER A 449 18.25 -28.80 -23.06
N PRO A 450 19.39 -29.04 -23.75
CA PRO A 450 19.95 -28.10 -24.71
C PRO A 450 19.01 -27.73 -25.88
N ASP A 451 18.12 -28.66 -26.25
CA ASP A 451 17.09 -28.47 -27.30
C ASP A 451 15.83 -27.72 -26.81
N GLN A 452 15.76 -27.41 -25.52
CA GLN A 452 14.65 -26.75 -24.84
C GLN A 452 13.33 -27.51 -24.92
N GLN A 453 13.32 -28.81 -25.18
CA GLN A 453 12.07 -29.58 -25.22
C GLN A 453 11.74 -30.22 -23.86
N LYS A 454 12.75 -30.42 -23.02
CA LYS A 454 12.63 -31.15 -21.76
C LYS A 454 13.16 -30.34 -20.58
N LEU A 455 12.59 -30.61 -19.42
CA LEU A 455 13.09 -30.17 -18.13
C LEU A 455 13.31 -31.42 -17.26
N ALA A 456 14.47 -31.50 -16.61
CA ALA A 456 14.72 -32.50 -15.59
C ALA A 456 14.71 -31.85 -14.20
N SER A 457 14.11 -32.53 -13.23
CA SER A 457 14.15 -32.13 -11.83
C SER A 457 14.59 -33.29 -10.95
N VAL A 458 15.42 -33.01 -9.96
CA VAL A 458 15.93 -34.01 -9.02
C VAL A 458 15.53 -33.69 -7.59
N SER A 459 15.17 -34.72 -6.83
CA SER A 459 14.62 -34.55 -5.49
C SER A 459 15.27 -35.43 -4.43
N ALA A 460 15.12 -34.99 -3.18
CA ALA A 460 15.41 -35.74 -1.97
C ALA A 460 14.65 -37.08 -1.88
N ASP A 461 13.58 -37.26 -2.68
CA ASP A 461 12.87 -38.54 -2.78
C ASP A 461 13.64 -39.62 -3.57
N GLY A 462 14.81 -39.30 -4.13
CA GLY A 462 15.66 -40.23 -4.86
C GLY A 462 15.23 -40.45 -6.31
N THR A 463 14.34 -39.60 -6.84
CA THR A 463 13.90 -39.64 -8.24
C THR A 463 14.39 -38.45 -9.05
N ILE A 464 14.59 -38.68 -10.34
CA ILE A 464 14.67 -37.63 -11.36
C ILE A 464 13.37 -37.69 -12.15
N ARG A 465 12.68 -36.57 -12.29
CA ARG A 465 11.49 -36.47 -13.14
C ARG A 465 11.84 -35.70 -14.41
N LEU A 466 11.36 -36.21 -15.53
CA LEU A 466 11.43 -35.56 -16.82
C LEU A 466 10.06 -34.98 -17.15
N TRP A 467 10.08 -33.73 -17.60
CA TRP A 467 8.91 -32.95 -17.96
C TRP A 467 9.09 -32.40 -19.36
N ASP A 468 8.00 -32.21 -20.07
CA ASP A 468 7.99 -31.30 -21.21
C ASP A 468 7.84 -29.84 -20.73
N LEU A 469 7.96 -28.88 -21.65
CA LEU A 469 7.76 -27.46 -21.31
C LEU A 469 6.30 -27.08 -21.00
N HIS A 470 5.33 -27.91 -21.42
CA HIS A 470 3.90 -27.68 -21.16
C HIS A 470 3.46 -28.25 -19.81
N GLY A 471 4.32 -29.01 -19.15
CA GLY A 471 4.18 -29.60 -17.82
C GLY A 471 3.74 -31.06 -17.78
N GLU A 472 3.68 -31.76 -18.92
CA GLU A 472 3.47 -33.20 -18.99
C GLU A 472 4.67 -33.97 -18.43
N SER A 473 4.41 -35.00 -17.62
CA SER A 473 5.46 -35.88 -17.13
C SER A 473 5.87 -36.89 -18.22
N LEU A 474 7.07 -36.73 -18.77
CA LEU A 474 7.65 -37.62 -19.78
C LEU A 474 8.16 -38.94 -19.19
N GLY A 475 8.47 -38.95 -17.90
CA GLY A 475 8.91 -40.17 -17.20
C GLY A 475 9.57 -39.89 -15.84
N VAL A 476 9.69 -40.94 -15.04
CA VAL A 476 10.34 -40.90 -13.72
C VAL A 476 11.50 -41.89 -13.71
N LEU A 477 12.71 -41.38 -13.46
CA LEU A 477 13.92 -42.18 -13.28
C LEU A 477 14.09 -42.41 -11.77
N GLN A 478 13.98 -43.67 -11.36
CA GLN A 478 14.04 -44.05 -9.96
C GLN A 478 15.19 -45.01 -9.70
N ARG A 479 15.82 -44.87 -8.54
CA ARG A 479 16.83 -45.81 -8.03
C ARG A 479 16.59 -46.15 -6.56
N ASN A 480 17.29 -47.15 -6.07
CA ASN A 480 17.37 -47.47 -4.65
C ASN A 480 18.64 -46.86 -4.05
N GLY A 481 18.51 -45.80 -3.24
CA GLY A 481 19.64 -45.20 -2.52
C GLY A 481 19.31 -43.85 -1.88
N GLY A 482 20.32 -43.08 -1.48
CA GLY A 482 20.16 -41.79 -0.82
C GLY A 482 19.51 -40.67 -1.66
N PRO A 483 19.36 -39.46 -1.12
CA PRO A 483 18.86 -38.32 -1.89
C PRO A 483 19.85 -37.96 -3.00
N LEU A 484 19.32 -37.67 -4.18
CA LEU A 484 20.08 -37.06 -5.27
C LEU A 484 20.15 -35.54 -5.04
N LEU A 485 21.31 -34.94 -5.32
CA LEU A 485 21.61 -33.56 -4.93
C LEU A 485 21.77 -32.61 -6.12
N ASP A 486 22.33 -33.09 -7.23
CA ASP A 486 22.59 -32.28 -8.41
C ASP A 486 22.44 -33.12 -9.69
N LEU A 487 22.16 -32.45 -10.81
CA LEU A 487 21.95 -33.06 -12.12
C LEU A 487 22.43 -32.13 -13.24
N ASP A 488 22.88 -32.70 -14.35
CA ASP A 488 23.22 -31.94 -15.56
C ASP A 488 22.91 -32.74 -16.85
N PHE A 489 22.58 -32.01 -17.91
CA PHE A 489 22.38 -32.58 -19.25
C PHE A 489 23.68 -32.54 -20.04
N ALA A 490 23.96 -33.62 -20.77
CA ALA A 490 25.01 -33.58 -21.76
C ALA A 490 24.69 -32.53 -22.85
N PRO A 491 25.68 -31.85 -23.44
CA PRO A 491 25.44 -30.85 -24.51
C PRO A 491 24.72 -31.42 -25.74
N ASP A 492 24.79 -32.74 -25.96
CA ASP A 492 24.06 -33.45 -27.01
C ASP A 492 22.58 -33.69 -26.67
N GLY A 493 22.17 -33.52 -25.40
CA GLY A 493 20.83 -33.79 -24.90
C GLY A 493 20.48 -35.29 -24.79
N GLU A 494 21.42 -36.18 -25.10
CA GLU A 494 21.19 -37.64 -25.13
C GLU A 494 21.41 -38.30 -23.77
N GLN A 495 22.13 -37.65 -22.85
CA GLN A 495 22.43 -38.19 -21.53
C GLN A 495 22.20 -37.20 -20.40
N ILE A 496 21.99 -37.76 -19.21
CA ILE A 496 21.82 -37.03 -17.95
C ILE A 496 22.77 -37.63 -16.93
N ALA A 497 23.58 -36.77 -16.30
CA ALA A 497 24.40 -37.13 -15.16
C ALA A 497 23.72 -36.65 -13.87
N ALA A 498 23.74 -37.45 -12.81
CA ALA A 498 23.33 -36.98 -11.49
C ALA A 498 24.19 -37.60 -10.39
N VAL A 499 24.20 -36.94 -9.24
CA VAL A 499 25.01 -37.32 -8.08
C VAL A 499 24.20 -37.41 -6.80
N ASP A 500 24.64 -38.27 -5.88
CA ASP A 500 23.97 -38.47 -4.60
C ASP A 500 24.78 -38.07 -3.36
N ALA A 501 24.08 -38.06 -2.22
CA ALA A 501 24.66 -37.79 -0.92
C ALA A 501 25.65 -38.87 -0.42
N ASP A 502 25.65 -40.06 -1.03
CA ASP A 502 26.54 -41.17 -0.68
C ASP A 502 27.87 -41.14 -1.48
N GLY A 503 27.99 -40.23 -2.45
CA GLY A 503 29.19 -40.03 -3.26
C GLY A 503 29.20 -40.81 -4.59
N ASN A 504 28.05 -41.32 -5.01
CA ASN A 504 27.89 -42.02 -6.28
C ASN A 504 27.50 -41.07 -7.41
N LEU A 505 27.95 -41.42 -8.62
CA LEU A 505 27.60 -40.74 -9.86
C LEU A 505 26.86 -41.71 -10.77
N TYR A 506 25.82 -41.19 -11.40
CA TYR A 506 24.89 -41.93 -12.23
C TYR A 506 24.82 -41.32 -13.62
N LEU A 507 24.73 -42.17 -14.64
CA LEU A 507 24.57 -41.78 -16.03
C LEU A 507 23.34 -42.48 -16.62
N TRP A 508 22.40 -41.70 -17.11
CA TRP A 508 21.20 -42.16 -17.81
C TRP A 508 21.19 -41.66 -19.25
N GLY A 509 20.57 -42.44 -20.14
CA GLY A 509 20.11 -41.91 -21.43
C GLY A 509 18.86 -41.04 -21.24
N SER A 510 18.63 -40.09 -22.13
CA SER A 510 17.54 -39.11 -22.07
C SER A 510 16.13 -39.71 -22.28
N GLU A 511 16.06 -40.99 -22.65
CA GLU A 511 14.83 -41.82 -22.66
C GLU A 511 14.63 -42.60 -21.34
N GLY A 512 15.49 -42.40 -20.35
CA GLY A 512 15.38 -42.97 -19.01
C GLY A 512 15.99 -44.35 -18.81
N LYS A 513 16.77 -44.83 -19.78
CA LYS A 513 17.56 -46.05 -19.63
C LYS A 513 18.76 -45.79 -18.72
N HIS A 514 18.83 -46.48 -17.59
CA HIS A 514 20.01 -46.45 -16.73
C HIS A 514 21.21 -47.08 -17.47
N GLU A 515 22.28 -46.32 -17.63
CA GLU A 515 23.46 -46.77 -18.36
C GLU A 515 24.55 -47.23 -17.41
N LYS A 516 24.92 -46.39 -16.43
CA LYS A 516 26.04 -46.65 -15.52
C LYS A 516 25.85 -46.02 -14.14
N GLU A 517 26.48 -46.67 -13.16
CA GLU A 517 26.61 -46.22 -11.77
C GLU A 517 28.03 -46.56 -11.30
N TRP A 518 28.69 -45.62 -10.62
CA TRP A 518 29.96 -45.87 -9.95
C TRP A 518 30.15 -44.96 -8.74
N GLN A 519 30.97 -45.40 -7.78
CA GLN A 519 31.34 -44.60 -6.63
C GLN A 519 32.42 -43.59 -7.03
N ALA A 520 32.02 -42.33 -7.22
CA ALA A 520 32.93 -41.27 -7.63
C ALA A 520 33.76 -40.75 -6.44
N HIS A 521 33.12 -40.56 -5.29
CA HIS A 521 33.69 -39.91 -4.11
C HIS A 521 33.44 -40.71 -2.82
N THR A 522 34.18 -40.34 -1.77
CA THR A 522 34.07 -40.98 -0.45
C THR A 522 33.09 -40.28 0.49
N ARG A 523 32.64 -39.09 0.10
CA ARG A 523 31.64 -38.26 0.79
C ARG A 523 30.63 -37.74 -0.24
N SER A 524 29.59 -37.07 0.26
CA SER A 524 28.56 -36.41 -0.55
C SER A 524 29.15 -35.66 -1.72
N THR A 525 28.63 -35.92 -2.92
CA THR A 525 28.98 -35.19 -4.13
C THR A 525 27.95 -34.10 -4.31
N ARG A 526 28.40 -32.84 -4.33
CA ARG A 526 27.54 -31.65 -4.24
C ARG A 526 27.20 -31.07 -5.60
N ALA A 527 28.08 -31.25 -6.58
CA ALA A 527 27.85 -30.74 -7.92
C ALA A 527 28.39 -31.70 -9.01
N VAL A 528 27.75 -31.67 -10.17
CA VAL A 528 28.11 -32.42 -11.39
C VAL A 528 27.90 -31.55 -12.63
N GLU A 529 28.79 -31.64 -13.61
CA GLU A 529 28.65 -30.90 -14.87
C GLU A 529 29.35 -31.64 -16.01
N PHE A 530 28.77 -31.63 -17.20
CA PHE A 530 29.44 -32.07 -18.41
C PHE A 530 30.44 -31.02 -18.92
N SER A 531 31.52 -31.48 -19.54
CA SER A 531 32.37 -30.58 -20.31
C SER A 531 31.57 -29.99 -21.49
N PRO A 532 31.88 -28.77 -21.95
CA PRO A 532 31.18 -28.14 -23.08
C PRO A 532 31.22 -28.95 -24.39
N ASP A 533 32.20 -29.84 -24.54
CA ASP A 533 32.31 -30.78 -25.68
C ASP A 533 31.59 -32.13 -25.45
N GLY A 534 31.03 -32.35 -24.26
CA GLY A 534 30.32 -33.56 -23.84
C GLY A 534 31.18 -34.80 -23.63
N GLN A 535 32.52 -34.71 -23.70
CA GLN A 535 33.40 -35.88 -23.59
C GLN A 535 33.67 -36.31 -22.14
N TYR A 536 33.61 -35.35 -21.21
CA TYR A 536 33.97 -35.56 -19.81
C TYR A 536 32.87 -35.13 -18.86
N ILE A 537 32.92 -35.65 -17.65
CA ILE A 537 32.03 -35.30 -16.54
C ILE A 537 32.90 -34.85 -15.37
N ALA A 538 32.67 -33.65 -14.85
CA ALA A 538 33.27 -33.16 -13.62
C ALA A 538 32.31 -33.40 -12.45
N SER A 539 32.89 -33.72 -11.29
CA SER A 539 32.16 -33.95 -10.05
C SER A 539 32.94 -33.33 -8.89
N ALA A 540 32.24 -32.61 -8.02
CA ALA A 540 32.83 -31.93 -6.86
C ALA A 540 32.20 -32.43 -5.56
N SER A 541 33.05 -32.69 -4.55
CA SER A 541 32.63 -33.36 -3.31
C SER A 541 33.12 -32.68 -2.03
N GLU A 542 32.42 -32.99 -0.95
CA GLU A 542 32.82 -32.68 0.44
C GLU A 542 34.13 -33.38 0.86
N ASP A 543 34.64 -34.34 0.08
CA ASP A 543 35.96 -34.95 0.32
C ASP A 543 37.15 -34.07 -0.10
N ALA A 544 36.88 -32.81 -0.44
CA ALA A 544 37.85 -31.80 -0.88
C ALA A 544 38.54 -32.14 -2.22
N THR A 545 37.88 -32.93 -3.07
CA THR A 545 38.37 -33.25 -4.42
C THR A 545 37.34 -32.91 -5.49
N ILE A 546 37.86 -32.55 -6.67
CA ILE A 546 37.10 -32.49 -7.92
C ILE A 546 37.65 -33.59 -8.82
N LYS A 547 36.78 -34.44 -9.35
CA LYS A 547 37.18 -35.54 -10.23
C LYS A 547 36.56 -35.39 -11.60
N ILE A 548 37.38 -35.68 -12.62
CA ILE A 548 36.99 -35.67 -14.03
C ILE A 548 36.99 -37.10 -14.53
N TRP A 549 35.89 -37.49 -15.17
CA TRP A 549 35.62 -38.82 -15.68
C TRP A 549 35.39 -38.77 -17.18
N ASP A 550 35.72 -39.84 -17.89
CA ASP A 550 35.21 -40.05 -19.25
C ASP A 550 33.78 -40.66 -19.19
N ARG A 551 33.08 -40.72 -20.33
CA ARG A 551 31.77 -41.39 -20.44
C ARG A 551 31.86 -42.90 -20.17
N GLU A 552 33.07 -43.46 -20.19
CA GLU A 552 33.35 -44.85 -19.85
C GLU A 552 33.31 -45.14 -18.35
N ALA A 553 33.25 -44.11 -17.49
CA ALA A 553 33.39 -44.16 -16.03
C ALA A 553 34.83 -44.41 -15.54
N ASN A 554 35.83 -44.13 -16.38
CA ASN A 554 37.22 -44.11 -15.97
C ASN A 554 37.59 -42.75 -15.40
N LEU A 555 38.36 -42.77 -14.32
CA LEU A 555 38.91 -41.56 -13.72
C LEU A 555 40.03 -41.02 -14.61
N VAL A 556 39.81 -39.85 -15.21
CA VAL A 556 40.79 -39.15 -16.05
C VAL A 556 41.69 -38.29 -15.17
N ARG A 557 41.10 -37.58 -14.20
CA ARG A 557 41.82 -36.59 -13.39
C ARG A 557 41.22 -36.42 -11.99
N THR A 558 42.09 -36.07 -11.03
CA THR A 558 41.68 -35.60 -9.71
C THR A 558 42.39 -34.27 -9.41
N LEU A 559 41.62 -33.25 -9.05
CA LEU A 559 42.07 -31.96 -8.58
C LEU A 559 41.84 -31.92 -7.06
N GLN A 560 42.86 -31.50 -6.30
CA GLN A 560 42.84 -31.59 -4.84
C GLN A 560 42.77 -30.19 -4.21
N GLY A 561 41.84 -30.01 -3.27
CA GLY A 561 41.70 -28.80 -2.46
C GLY A 561 42.56 -28.82 -1.19
N GLU A 562 42.58 -27.70 -0.45
CA GLU A 562 43.47 -27.52 0.71
C GLU A 562 42.99 -28.21 2.00
N ARG A 563 41.68 -28.50 2.13
CA ARG A 563 41.06 -29.31 3.21
C ARG A 563 39.52 -29.27 3.22
N GLN A 564 38.92 -28.21 2.66
CA GLN A 564 37.48 -27.98 2.73
C GLN A 564 36.76 -28.58 1.52
N GLY A 565 35.51 -29.00 1.75
CA GLY A 565 34.64 -29.56 0.73
C GLY A 565 34.26 -28.54 -0.34
N PHE A 566 34.09 -29.01 -1.57
CA PHE A 566 33.53 -28.21 -2.66
C PHE A 566 32.01 -28.33 -2.68
N GLN A 567 31.32 -27.21 -2.90
CA GLN A 567 29.85 -27.13 -2.90
C GLN A 567 29.27 -26.91 -4.30
N THR A 568 30.03 -26.26 -5.21
CA THR A 568 29.60 -25.96 -6.58
C THR A 568 30.80 -26.02 -7.51
N LEU A 569 30.55 -26.36 -8.78
CA LEU A 569 31.54 -26.33 -9.85
C LEU A 569 30.97 -25.64 -11.09
N LEU A 570 31.86 -25.19 -11.97
CA LEU A 570 31.56 -24.56 -13.26
C LEU A 570 32.65 -24.90 -14.27
N TRP A 571 32.29 -25.43 -15.45
CA TRP A 571 33.21 -25.71 -16.55
C TRP A 571 33.17 -24.58 -17.58
N THR A 572 34.32 -23.96 -17.82
CA THR A 572 34.45 -22.87 -18.78
C THR A 572 34.63 -23.38 -20.22
N GLN A 573 34.23 -22.60 -21.22
CA GLN A 573 34.36 -23.00 -22.62
C GLN A 573 35.82 -23.24 -23.07
N ASP A 574 36.81 -22.70 -22.36
CA ASP A 574 38.23 -22.92 -22.64
C ASP A 574 38.86 -24.02 -21.77
N ASP A 575 38.03 -24.97 -21.32
CA ASP A 575 38.44 -26.20 -20.62
C ASP A 575 39.11 -25.97 -19.25
N ARG A 576 38.75 -24.87 -18.58
CA ARG A 576 39.12 -24.62 -17.17
C ARG A 576 37.96 -24.88 -16.24
N ILE A 577 38.26 -25.23 -14.99
CA ILE A 577 37.26 -25.50 -13.96
C ILE A 577 37.32 -24.41 -12.90
N ILE A 578 36.16 -23.85 -12.55
CA ILE A 578 35.99 -22.95 -11.40
C ILE A 578 35.17 -23.70 -10.35
N ALA A 579 35.56 -23.61 -9.08
CA ALA A 579 34.79 -24.22 -8.00
C ALA A 579 34.80 -23.36 -6.74
N GLY A 580 33.69 -23.45 -6.00
CA GLY A 580 33.46 -22.79 -4.73
C GLY A 580 33.54 -23.77 -3.57
N ASP A 581 34.24 -23.39 -2.49
CA ASP A 581 34.39 -24.22 -1.30
C ASP A 581 33.54 -23.75 -0.10
N GLU A 582 33.46 -24.62 0.93
CA GLU A 582 32.74 -24.34 2.18
C GLU A 582 33.31 -23.17 2.99
N SER A 583 34.56 -22.78 2.74
CA SER A 583 35.18 -21.62 3.40
C SER A 583 34.85 -20.29 2.74
N GLY A 584 34.17 -20.30 1.59
CA GLY A 584 33.84 -19.10 0.83
C GLY A 584 34.86 -18.75 -0.25
N LYS A 585 35.83 -19.61 -0.54
CA LYS A 585 36.82 -19.35 -1.59
C LYS A 585 36.32 -19.88 -2.94
N VAL A 586 36.45 -19.03 -3.96
CA VAL A 586 36.28 -19.41 -5.36
C VAL A 586 37.66 -19.58 -5.98
N ARG A 587 37.89 -20.71 -6.64
CA ARG A 587 39.21 -21.08 -7.21
C ARG A 587 39.07 -21.49 -8.67
N LEU A 588 40.12 -21.22 -9.45
CA LEU A 588 40.24 -21.60 -10.86
C LEU A 588 41.37 -22.62 -11.04
N TRP A 589 41.11 -23.69 -11.79
CA TRP A 589 42.08 -24.71 -12.17
C TRP A 589 42.26 -24.75 -13.69
N ASP A 590 43.51 -24.82 -14.12
CA ASP A 590 43.92 -25.07 -15.51
C ASP A 590 44.49 -26.49 -15.65
N GLN A 591 44.78 -26.89 -16.89
CA GLN A 591 45.23 -28.22 -17.26
C GLN A 591 46.50 -28.70 -16.53
N SER A 592 47.27 -27.82 -15.87
CA SER A 592 48.59 -28.06 -15.26
C SER A 592 48.61 -28.58 -13.81
N ARG A 593 47.45 -28.95 -13.21
CA ARG A 593 47.29 -29.54 -11.86
C ARG A 593 47.52 -28.62 -10.66
N GLU A 594 47.75 -27.33 -10.85
CA GLU A 594 47.82 -26.35 -9.76
C GLU A 594 46.59 -25.44 -9.77
N SER A 595 46.07 -25.09 -8.58
CA SER A 595 45.08 -24.02 -8.47
C SER A 595 45.75 -22.71 -8.87
N LEU A 596 45.28 -22.08 -9.94
CA LEU A 596 45.91 -20.89 -10.51
C LEU A 596 45.71 -19.66 -9.62
N VAL A 597 44.49 -19.47 -9.10
CA VAL A 597 44.06 -18.24 -8.43
C VAL A 597 42.94 -18.53 -7.43
N THR A 598 42.96 -17.85 -6.28
CA THR A 598 41.81 -17.73 -5.37
C THR A 598 41.22 -16.33 -5.56
N PHE A 599 39.94 -16.24 -5.94
CA PHE A 599 39.22 -14.98 -6.02
C PHE A 599 38.77 -14.51 -4.62
N ALA A 600 38.29 -13.27 -4.51
CA ALA A 600 37.86 -12.69 -3.23
C ALA A 600 36.88 -13.59 -2.46
N GLU A 601 37.09 -13.67 -1.14
CA GLU A 601 36.40 -14.61 -0.25
C GLU A 601 34.98 -14.13 0.08
N HIS A 602 34.01 -15.04 0.00
CA HIS A 602 32.75 -14.93 0.73
C HIS A 602 32.99 -15.20 2.21
N ASN A 603 32.17 -14.61 3.09
CA ASN A 603 32.28 -14.84 4.53
C ASN A 603 31.66 -16.18 4.97
N ALA A 604 31.11 -16.96 4.03
CA ALA A 604 30.51 -18.26 4.23
C ALA A 604 30.62 -19.09 2.93
N ALA A 605 30.18 -20.35 2.97
CA ALA A 605 30.21 -21.26 1.84
C ALA A 605 29.61 -20.67 0.55
N VAL A 606 30.33 -20.83 -0.56
CA VAL A 606 29.85 -20.51 -1.91
C VAL A 606 28.87 -21.59 -2.35
N THR A 607 27.65 -21.21 -2.69
CA THR A 607 26.56 -22.14 -2.98
C THR A 607 26.34 -22.37 -4.46
N ALA A 608 26.57 -21.34 -5.30
CA ALA A 608 26.49 -21.47 -6.74
C ALA A 608 27.42 -20.50 -7.46
N LEU A 609 27.74 -20.85 -8.70
CA LEU A 609 28.56 -20.10 -9.65
C LEU A 609 27.86 -20.10 -11.02
N ASP A 610 28.07 -19.02 -11.77
CA ASP A 610 27.72 -18.98 -13.19
C ASP A 610 28.63 -18.01 -13.95
N ILE A 611 28.78 -18.22 -15.26
CA ILE A 611 29.62 -17.38 -16.14
C ILE A 611 28.73 -16.72 -17.18
N SER A 612 29.05 -15.47 -17.52
CA SER A 612 28.35 -14.77 -18.60
C SER A 612 28.54 -15.50 -19.93
N PRO A 613 27.56 -15.44 -20.85
CA PRO A 613 27.65 -16.09 -22.17
C PRO A 613 28.87 -15.68 -23.00
N ASP A 614 29.44 -14.49 -22.76
CA ASP A 614 30.66 -14.01 -23.42
C ASP A 614 31.97 -14.52 -22.78
N GLY A 615 31.88 -15.25 -21.66
CA GLY A 615 33.00 -15.82 -20.92
C GLY A 615 33.85 -14.81 -20.14
N LYS A 616 33.40 -13.55 -19.99
CA LYS A 616 34.20 -12.48 -19.38
C LYS A 616 33.85 -12.19 -17.93
N GLN A 617 32.61 -12.43 -17.52
CA GLN A 617 32.15 -12.17 -16.17
C GLN A 617 31.80 -13.47 -15.46
N LEU A 618 32.16 -13.55 -14.19
CA LEU A 618 31.78 -14.63 -13.29
C LEU A 618 30.87 -14.04 -12.21
N VAL A 619 29.82 -14.77 -11.84
CA VAL A 619 29.02 -14.46 -10.66
C VAL A 619 29.17 -15.58 -9.64
N SER A 620 29.35 -15.21 -8.37
CA SER A 620 29.29 -16.15 -7.26
C SER A 620 28.29 -15.69 -6.21
N VAL A 621 27.65 -16.67 -5.58
CA VAL A 621 26.73 -16.44 -4.47
C VAL A 621 27.08 -17.32 -3.29
N GLY A 622 26.79 -16.83 -2.10
CA GLY A 622 27.13 -17.53 -0.87
C GLY A 622 26.04 -17.48 0.19
N ARG A 623 26.23 -18.31 1.22
CA ARG A 623 25.38 -18.29 2.43
C ARG A 623 25.52 -17.00 3.25
N ASP A 624 26.48 -16.15 2.91
CA ASP A 624 26.67 -14.81 3.47
C ASP A 624 25.70 -13.77 2.92
N ARG A 625 24.76 -14.19 2.04
CA ARG A 625 23.70 -13.38 1.44
C ARG A 625 24.21 -12.40 0.37
N GLN A 626 25.45 -12.58 -0.07
CA GLN A 626 26.08 -11.73 -1.06
C GLN A 626 26.12 -12.40 -2.42
N VAL A 627 25.90 -11.58 -3.44
CA VAL A 627 26.26 -11.85 -4.82
C VAL A 627 27.52 -11.05 -5.12
N LYS A 628 28.53 -11.68 -5.70
CA LYS A 628 29.75 -11.02 -6.16
C LYS A 628 29.90 -11.24 -7.65
N LEU A 629 30.07 -10.14 -8.39
CA LEU A 629 30.38 -10.15 -9.81
C LEU A 629 31.89 -9.90 -9.98
N TYR A 630 32.51 -10.68 -10.85
CA TYR A 630 33.93 -10.63 -11.14
C TYR A 630 34.14 -10.44 -12.62
N ASP A 631 35.17 -9.69 -12.96
CA ASP A 631 35.74 -9.68 -14.30
C ASP A 631 36.87 -10.72 -14.36
N LEU A 632 36.79 -11.69 -15.26
CA LEU A 632 37.72 -12.83 -15.34
C LEU A 632 39.08 -12.45 -15.93
N GLU A 633 39.15 -11.37 -16.71
CA GLU A 633 40.39 -10.89 -17.32
C GLU A 633 41.26 -10.17 -16.28
N THR A 634 40.65 -9.23 -15.56
CA THR A 634 41.29 -8.43 -14.50
C THR A 634 41.32 -9.15 -13.15
N ARG A 635 40.43 -10.12 -12.94
CA ARG A 635 40.26 -10.93 -11.72
C ARG A 635 39.85 -10.09 -10.50
N THR A 636 39.10 -9.03 -10.74
CA THR A 636 38.64 -8.11 -9.69
C THR A 636 37.13 -8.20 -9.49
N VAL A 637 36.67 -7.90 -8.27
CA VAL A 637 35.23 -7.78 -7.98
C VAL A 637 34.74 -6.47 -8.57
N THR A 638 33.82 -6.54 -9.51
CA THR A 638 33.20 -5.37 -10.15
C THR A 638 32.05 -4.85 -9.32
N GLN A 639 31.25 -5.75 -8.71
CA GLN A 639 30.08 -5.38 -7.91
C GLN A 639 29.81 -6.39 -6.79
N THR A 640 29.25 -5.91 -5.68
CA THR A 640 28.74 -6.75 -4.58
C THR A 640 27.32 -6.33 -4.24
N ILE A 641 26.39 -7.28 -4.25
CA ILE A 641 24.95 -7.04 -4.04
C ILE A 641 24.50 -7.88 -2.83
N ASN A 642 23.83 -7.26 -1.86
CA ASN A 642 23.15 -8.01 -0.79
C ASN A 642 21.74 -8.35 -1.27
N ALA A 643 21.59 -9.50 -1.94
CA ALA A 643 20.39 -9.79 -2.69
C ALA A 643 19.22 -10.31 -1.84
N HIS A 644 19.49 -11.12 -0.80
CA HIS A 644 18.47 -11.83 -0.03
C HIS A 644 18.59 -11.59 1.48
N GLN A 645 17.49 -11.79 2.22
CA GLN A 645 17.51 -11.68 3.69
C GLN A 645 18.14 -12.91 4.37
N GLY A 646 18.16 -14.04 3.65
CA GLY A 646 18.77 -15.32 4.04
C GLY A 646 19.78 -15.83 3.00
N PRO A 647 20.36 -17.02 3.22
CA PRO A 647 21.31 -17.64 2.29
C PRO A 647 20.80 -17.69 0.85
N ILE A 648 21.68 -17.39 -0.10
CA ILE A 648 21.39 -17.56 -1.53
C ILE A 648 21.81 -18.97 -1.91
N TYR A 649 20.95 -19.70 -2.63
CA TYR A 649 21.24 -21.09 -3.01
C TYR A 649 21.68 -21.21 -4.47
N ASN A 650 21.17 -20.37 -5.37
CA ASN A 650 21.50 -20.45 -6.78
C ASN A 650 21.52 -19.07 -7.48
N VAL A 651 22.25 -18.99 -8.59
CA VAL A 651 22.37 -17.80 -9.44
C VAL A 651 22.58 -18.20 -10.90
N ARG A 652 21.94 -17.47 -11.82
CA ARG A 652 22.13 -17.63 -13.26
C ARG A 652 22.14 -16.30 -13.99
N PHE A 653 22.97 -16.18 -15.02
CA PHE A 653 22.87 -15.11 -16.00
C PHE A 653 21.68 -15.36 -16.94
N THR A 654 21.08 -14.28 -17.43
CA THR A 654 20.21 -14.37 -18.61
C THR A 654 21.04 -14.64 -19.87
N PRO A 655 20.49 -15.30 -20.91
CA PRO A 655 21.25 -15.63 -22.12
C PRO A 655 21.80 -14.43 -22.90
N ASP A 656 21.26 -13.23 -22.69
CA ASP A 656 21.80 -11.98 -23.23
C ASP A 656 23.01 -11.44 -22.44
N GLY A 657 23.31 -12.03 -21.27
CA GLY A 657 24.37 -11.62 -20.36
C GLY A 657 24.11 -10.28 -19.65
N GLN A 658 22.91 -9.71 -19.72
CA GLN A 658 22.62 -8.36 -19.19
C GLN A 658 22.01 -8.35 -17.78
N LYS A 659 21.47 -9.47 -17.33
CA LYS A 659 20.81 -9.61 -16.04
C LYS A 659 21.30 -10.86 -15.32
N ILE A 660 21.10 -10.86 -14.01
CA ILE A 660 21.30 -12.03 -13.16
C ILE A 660 20.03 -12.32 -12.38
N ILE A 661 19.75 -13.60 -12.17
CA ILE A 661 18.61 -14.07 -11.40
C ILE A 661 19.15 -14.81 -10.19
N THR A 662 18.65 -14.50 -9.00
CA THR A 662 19.09 -15.10 -7.74
C THR A 662 17.92 -15.70 -6.99
N VAL A 663 18.17 -16.82 -6.31
CA VAL A 663 17.16 -17.51 -5.49
C VAL A 663 17.71 -17.84 -4.11
N GLY A 664 16.86 -17.73 -3.09
CA GLY A 664 17.30 -17.82 -1.70
C GLY A 664 16.33 -18.46 -0.72
N ASP A 665 16.78 -18.48 0.54
CA ASP A 665 16.07 -19.04 1.69
C ASP A 665 14.82 -18.23 2.08
N ASP A 666 14.78 -16.96 1.69
CA ASP A 666 13.63 -16.06 1.89
C ASP A 666 12.46 -16.34 0.94
N LYS A 667 12.55 -17.40 0.12
CA LYS A 667 11.51 -17.90 -0.80
C LYS A 667 11.30 -17.01 -2.02
N LEU A 668 12.16 -16.00 -2.19
CA LEU A 668 12.05 -15.01 -3.26
C LEU A 668 12.99 -15.37 -4.41
N ILE A 669 12.60 -14.91 -5.59
CA ILE A 669 13.43 -14.92 -6.79
C ILE A 669 13.63 -13.45 -7.16
N HIS A 670 14.88 -13.01 -7.25
CA HIS A 670 15.19 -11.63 -7.61
C HIS A 670 15.87 -11.57 -8.97
N VAL A 671 15.42 -10.64 -9.81
CA VAL A 671 16.04 -10.32 -11.10
C VAL A 671 16.75 -8.99 -10.98
N TRP A 672 18.05 -8.99 -11.23
CA TRP A 672 18.91 -7.82 -11.08
C TRP A 672 19.54 -7.45 -12.41
N GLN A 673 19.80 -6.15 -12.57
CA GLN A 673 20.78 -5.69 -13.54
C GLN A 673 22.19 -5.83 -12.97
N LEU A 674 23.20 -5.91 -13.84
CA LEU A 674 24.61 -6.07 -13.44
C LEU A 674 25.15 -4.91 -12.59
N ASP A 675 24.52 -3.74 -12.63
CA ASP A 675 24.87 -2.59 -11.80
C ASP A 675 24.35 -2.71 -10.35
N GLY A 676 23.60 -3.77 -10.03
CA GLY A 676 23.01 -4.03 -8.72
C GLY A 676 21.62 -3.42 -8.52
N THR A 677 20.99 -2.85 -9.55
CA THR A 677 19.59 -2.44 -9.47
C THR A 677 18.66 -3.66 -9.48
N LEU A 678 17.75 -3.71 -8.50
CA LEU A 678 16.70 -4.71 -8.44
C LEU A 678 15.63 -4.36 -9.48
N LEU A 679 15.45 -5.20 -10.49
CA LEU A 679 14.44 -5.00 -11.53
C LEU A 679 13.10 -5.58 -11.09
N GLU A 680 13.13 -6.80 -10.56
CA GLU A 680 11.91 -7.55 -10.26
C GLU A 680 12.10 -8.54 -9.11
N THR A 681 11.04 -8.77 -8.36
CA THR A 681 10.94 -9.85 -7.38
C THR A 681 9.76 -10.74 -7.75
N LEU A 682 10.05 -12.01 -8.05
CA LEU A 682 9.03 -13.03 -8.28
C LEU A 682 8.75 -13.73 -6.96
N VAL A 683 7.47 -13.84 -6.63
CA VAL A 683 6.97 -14.46 -5.40
C VAL A 683 6.04 -15.59 -5.78
N GLY A 684 6.18 -16.73 -5.11
CA GLY A 684 5.23 -17.83 -5.26
C GLY A 684 5.59 -19.06 -4.42
N HIS A 685 6.89 -19.37 -4.27
CA HIS A 685 7.32 -20.51 -3.47
C HIS A 685 6.93 -20.33 -1.98
N THR A 686 6.40 -21.41 -1.38
CA THR A 686 6.01 -21.41 0.04
C THR A 686 7.13 -21.88 0.98
N GLY A 687 8.21 -22.42 0.41
CA GLY A 687 9.44 -22.84 1.08
C GLY A 687 10.67 -22.23 0.41
N LEU A 688 11.86 -22.53 0.95
CA LEU A 688 13.13 -22.07 0.37
C LEU A 688 13.25 -22.48 -1.10
N VAL A 689 13.91 -21.66 -1.93
CA VAL A 689 14.17 -21.97 -3.34
C VAL A 689 15.62 -22.42 -3.46
N SER A 690 15.84 -23.68 -3.84
CA SER A 690 17.16 -24.32 -3.91
C SER A 690 17.79 -24.24 -5.29
N ALA A 691 16.98 -24.21 -6.36
CA ALA A 691 17.50 -24.26 -7.72
C ALA A 691 16.81 -23.34 -8.70
N LEU A 692 17.57 -23.01 -9.73
CA LEU A 692 17.25 -22.05 -10.77
C LEU A 692 17.87 -22.51 -12.09
N ALA A 693 17.05 -22.60 -13.13
CA ALA A 693 17.48 -22.79 -14.51
C ALA A 693 16.80 -21.77 -15.41
N VAL A 694 17.54 -21.23 -16.36
CA VAL A 694 17.03 -20.28 -17.37
C VAL A 694 17.01 -20.99 -18.71
N SER A 695 15.93 -20.84 -19.48
CA SER A 695 15.87 -21.42 -20.82
C SER A 695 16.95 -20.78 -21.70
N PRO A 696 17.56 -21.51 -22.65
CA PRO A 696 18.52 -20.92 -23.58
C PRO A 696 17.95 -19.78 -24.44
N THR A 697 16.62 -19.69 -24.65
CA THR A 697 15.99 -18.49 -25.25
C THR A 697 15.91 -17.30 -24.29
N GLY A 698 15.89 -17.54 -22.97
CA GLY A 698 15.74 -16.51 -21.94
C GLY A 698 14.28 -16.08 -21.70
N GLU A 699 13.33 -16.75 -22.33
CA GLU A 699 11.89 -16.48 -22.20
C GLU A 699 11.33 -17.09 -20.91
N MET A 700 11.87 -18.24 -20.50
CA MET A 700 11.35 -19.05 -19.39
C MET A 700 12.41 -19.27 -18.29
N ILE A 701 11.95 -19.29 -17.04
CA ILE A 701 12.75 -19.70 -15.87
C ILE A 701 12.07 -20.91 -15.23
N ALA A 702 12.86 -21.92 -14.84
CA ALA A 702 12.43 -22.97 -13.94
C ALA A 702 13.05 -22.76 -12.55
N THR A 703 12.24 -22.77 -11.50
CA THR A 703 12.71 -22.74 -10.10
C THR A 703 12.16 -23.90 -9.31
N SER A 704 12.89 -24.33 -8.29
CA SER A 704 12.44 -25.43 -7.44
C SER A 704 12.95 -25.31 -6.02
N GLY A 705 12.26 -25.97 -5.08
CA GLY A 705 12.47 -25.69 -3.67
C GLY A 705 11.92 -26.70 -2.67
N GLY A 706 11.91 -26.25 -1.41
CA GLY A 706 11.37 -26.97 -0.26
C GLY A 706 9.85 -27.11 -0.24
N ASP A 707 9.15 -26.42 -1.14
CA ASP A 707 7.71 -26.63 -1.39
C ASP A 707 7.42 -27.84 -2.29
N ARG A 708 8.47 -28.55 -2.73
CA ARG A 708 8.42 -29.79 -3.54
C ARG A 708 7.84 -29.60 -4.94
N ALA A 709 7.66 -28.35 -5.35
CA ALA A 709 7.17 -27.99 -6.66
C ALA A 709 8.32 -27.47 -7.53
N VAL A 710 8.22 -27.74 -8.83
CA VAL A 710 8.99 -27.00 -9.83
C VAL A 710 8.03 -25.99 -10.46
N ARG A 711 8.42 -24.72 -10.47
CA ARG A 711 7.62 -23.63 -11.05
C ARG A 711 8.26 -23.13 -12.32
N LEU A 712 7.42 -22.90 -13.33
CA LEU A 712 7.79 -22.30 -14.60
C LEU A 712 7.30 -20.86 -14.63
N TRP A 713 8.19 -19.94 -14.95
CA TRP A 713 7.96 -18.50 -14.99
C TRP A 713 8.26 -17.94 -16.37
N GLU A 714 7.46 -16.97 -16.79
CA GLU A 714 7.71 -16.20 -18.01
C GLU A 714 8.24 -14.80 -17.63
N LEU A 715 9.42 -14.46 -18.16
CA LEU A 715 10.11 -13.18 -17.88
C LEU A 715 9.54 -12.01 -18.66
N GLN A 716 8.92 -12.27 -19.82
CA GLN A 716 8.31 -11.24 -20.67
C GLN A 716 6.80 -11.24 -20.46
N ARG A 717 6.22 -10.05 -20.30
CA ARG A 717 4.78 -9.85 -20.17
C ARG A 717 4.26 -9.28 -21.48
N ASP A 718 3.31 -9.97 -22.11
CA ASP A 718 2.79 -9.52 -23.41
C ASP A 718 2.03 -8.18 -23.33
N ASN A 719 1.38 -7.89 -22.20
CA ASN A 719 0.41 -6.78 -22.09
C ASN A 719 0.87 -5.58 -21.24
N LEU A 720 2.07 -5.62 -20.66
CA LEU A 720 2.56 -4.58 -19.75
C LEU A 720 4.07 -4.36 -19.92
N HIS A 721 4.46 -3.16 -20.36
CA HIS A 721 5.87 -2.76 -20.43
C HIS A 721 6.21 -1.84 -19.27
N VAL A 722 7.12 -2.28 -18.40
CA VAL A 722 7.61 -1.49 -17.25
C VAL A 722 8.82 -0.66 -17.68
N LEU A 723 8.66 0.67 -17.69
CA LEU A 723 9.75 1.60 -17.97
C LEU A 723 10.39 2.00 -16.65
N GLN A 724 11.61 1.53 -16.39
CA GLN A 724 12.47 2.04 -15.31
C GLN A 724 12.97 3.43 -15.71
N ALA A 725 12.05 4.39 -15.62
CA ALA A 725 12.15 5.61 -16.37
C ALA A 725 13.13 6.59 -15.75
N HIS A 726 13.17 6.70 -14.43
CA HIS A 726 13.96 7.71 -13.73
C HIS A 726 14.51 7.17 -12.40
N LYS A 727 15.49 7.85 -11.81
CA LYS A 727 16.03 7.50 -10.47
C LYS A 727 15.17 8.02 -9.30
N GLY A 728 14.06 8.67 -9.62
CA GLY A 728 13.09 9.24 -8.71
C GLY A 728 11.73 9.36 -9.40
N PRO A 729 10.73 10.00 -8.75
CA PRO A 729 9.37 10.10 -9.26
C PRO A 729 9.30 10.55 -10.71
N VAL A 730 8.45 9.88 -11.49
CA VAL A 730 8.07 10.31 -12.84
C VAL A 730 6.86 11.23 -12.68
N ASN A 731 7.01 12.49 -13.06
CA ASN A 731 5.94 13.47 -12.86
C ASN A 731 4.99 13.53 -14.05
N THR A 732 5.49 13.24 -15.24
CA THR A 732 4.73 13.44 -16.48
C THR A 732 5.14 12.48 -17.58
N VAL A 733 4.18 12.18 -18.45
CA VAL A 733 4.36 11.38 -19.67
C VAL A 733 3.64 12.03 -20.84
N ALA A 734 4.11 11.78 -22.06
CA ALA A 734 3.39 12.15 -23.27
C ALA A 734 3.58 11.10 -24.36
N VAL A 735 2.60 10.98 -25.25
CA VAL A 735 2.64 10.10 -26.42
C VAL A 735 2.72 10.95 -27.68
N SER A 736 3.51 10.53 -28.65
CA SER A 736 3.59 11.22 -29.94
C SER A 736 2.31 11.05 -30.76
N PRO A 737 1.93 12.03 -31.61
CA PRO A 737 0.74 11.92 -32.46
C PRO A 737 0.71 10.71 -33.41
N ASP A 738 1.87 10.13 -33.72
CA ASP A 738 2.02 8.93 -34.55
C ASP A 738 1.96 7.60 -33.77
N SER A 739 1.75 7.65 -32.45
CA SER A 739 1.68 6.49 -31.54
C SER A 739 2.97 5.66 -31.42
N GLN A 740 4.08 6.10 -32.02
CA GLN A 740 5.31 5.30 -32.05
C GLN A 740 6.27 5.62 -30.88
N ARG A 741 6.12 6.78 -30.25
CA ARG A 741 7.06 7.29 -29.25
C ARG A 741 6.33 7.68 -27.97
N VAL A 742 6.97 7.37 -26.85
CA VAL A 742 6.55 7.79 -25.52
C VAL A 742 7.66 8.62 -24.90
N ALA A 743 7.32 9.71 -24.22
CA ALA A 743 8.25 10.56 -23.51
C ALA A 743 7.92 10.57 -22.02
N SER A 744 8.94 10.56 -21.16
CA SER A 744 8.79 10.65 -19.71
C SER A 744 9.66 11.78 -19.15
N GLY A 745 9.14 12.51 -18.16
CA GLY A 745 9.85 13.55 -17.42
C GLY A 745 9.90 13.23 -15.92
N GLY A 746 11.11 13.25 -15.35
CA GLY A 746 11.34 12.91 -13.95
C GLY A 746 11.73 14.08 -13.05
N VAL A 747 11.70 13.82 -11.74
CA VAL A 747 12.28 14.69 -10.71
C VAL A 747 13.80 14.83 -10.87
N ASP A 748 14.46 13.87 -11.53
CA ASP A 748 15.89 13.93 -11.83
C ASP A 748 16.28 14.99 -12.88
N GLY A 749 15.32 15.75 -13.41
CA GLY A 749 15.56 16.81 -14.39
C GLY A 749 15.87 16.28 -15.80
N THR A 750 15.77 14.98 -16.02
CA THR A 750 15.99 14.35 -17.31
C THR A 750 14.67 14.05 -18.02
N LEU A 751 14.69 14.14 -19.34
CA LEU A 751 13.65 13.56 -20.18
C LEU A 751 14.17 12.26 -20.78
N ARG A 752 13.28 11.29 -20.96
CA ARG A 752 13.60 10.06 -21.69
C ARG A 752 12.55 9.78 -22.76
N LEU A 753 13.01 9.35 -23.91
CA LEU A 753 12.20 8.96 -25.06
C LEU A 753 12.28 7.45 -25.23
N TRP A 754 11.13 6.83 -25.46
CA TRP A 754 10.91 5.40 -25.53
C TRP A 754 10.14 5.08 -26.80
N ASN A 755 10.24 3.83 -27.26
CA ASN A 755 9.29 3.30 -28.23
C ASN A 755 8.09 2.63 -27.52
N GLN A 756 7.07 2.26 -28.30
CA GLN A 756 5.88 1.54 -27.82
C GLN A 756 6.16 0.19 -27.12
N ARG A 757 7.34 -0.40 -27.33
CA ARG A 757 7.79 -1.66 -26.68
C ARG A 757 8.63 -1.41 -25.41
N GLY A 758 8.64 -0.18 -24.92
CA GLY A 758 9.37 0.22 -23.73
C GLY A 758 10.90 0.25 -23.83
N GLN A 759 11.45 0.24 -25.05
CA GLN A 759 12.89 0.40 -25.24
C GLN A 759 13.27 1.88 -25.21
N LEU A 760 14.32 2.21 -24.45
CA LEU A 760 14.86 3.57 -24.37
C LEU A 760 15.51 3.95 -25.70
N LEU A 761 14.96 4.96 -26.37
CA LEU A 761 15.52 5.54 -27.60
C LEU A 761 16.59 6.59 -27.27
N ARG A 762 16.32 7.48 -26.30
CA ARG A 762 17.21 8.59 -25.96
C ARG A 762 16.92 9.18 -24.57
N SER A 763 17.94 9.79 -23.96
CA SER A 763 17.77 10.70 -22.83
C SER A 763 18.16 12.13 -23.23
N LEU A 764 17.30 13.10 -22.94
CA LEU A 764 17.54 14.53 -23.17
C LEU A 764 17.86 15.18 -21.82
N ILE A 765 19.05 15.77 -21.74
CA ILE A 765 19.57 16.39 -20.51
C ILE A 765 19.69 17.89 -20.77
N GLY A 766 19.14 18.69 -19.88
CA GLY A 766 19.29 20.15 -20.00
C GLY A 766 18.65 20.96 -18.87
N HIS A 767 17.51 20.51 -18.33
CA HIS A 767 16.92 21.12 -17.15
C HIS A 767 17.78 20.88 -15.91
N THR A 768 17.77 21.82 -14.97
CA THR A 768 18.55 21.75 -13.72
C THR A 768 17.73 21.28 -12.53
N ASP A 769 16.42 21.13 -12.70
CA ASP A 769 15.46 20.75 -11.66
C ASP A 769 14.31 19.93 -12.27
N SER A 770 13.44 19.41 -11.40
CA SER A 770 12.28 18.56 -11.70
C SER A 770 11.47 19.06 -12.89
N ILE A 771 11.14 18.13 -13.80
CA ILE A 771 10.22 18.37 -14.91
C ILE A 771 8.81 18.13 -14.43
N ASN A 772 7.93 19.10 -14.61
CA ASN A 772 6.56 19.06 -14.07
C ASN A 772 5.54 18.62 -15.11
N THR A 773 5.73 19.01 -16.38
CA THR A 773 4.87 18.57 -17.48
C THR A 773 5.64 18.49 -18.79
N LEU A 774 5.12 17.72 -19.73
CA LEU A 774 5.72 17.45 -21.02
C LEU A 774 4.61 17.26 -22.05
N THR A 775 4.77 17.86 -23.23
CA THR A 775 3.79 17.69 -24.32
C THR A 775 4.50 17.62 -25.67
N PHE A 776 4.00 16.76 -26.55
CA PHE A 776 4.39 16.78 -27.96
C PHE A 776 3.71 17.94 -28.68
N HIS A 777 4.41 18.47 -29.68
CA HIS A 777 3.80 19.34 -30.67
C HIS A 777 2.85 18.53 -31.58
N PRO A 778 1.76 19.12 -32.11
CA PRO A 778 0.78 18.40 -32.94
C PRO A 778 1.34 17.68 -34.17
N ASP A 779 2.50 18.11 -34.69
CA ASP A 779 3.20 17.44 -35.81
C ASP A 779 4.15 16.30 -35.39
N GLY A 780 4.35 16.07 -34.09
CA GLY A 780 5.23 15.05 -33.52
C GLY A 780 6.74 15.34 -33.62
N THR A 781 7.15 16.46 -34.21
CA THR A 781 8.58 16.80 -34.47
C THR A 781 9.25 17.57 -33.35
N GLN A 782 8.47 18.18 -32.46
CA GLN A 782 8.95 18.97 -31.33
C GLN A 782 8.34 18.48 -30.01
N LEU A 783 9.07 18.72 -28.92
CA LEU A 783 8.63 18.42 -27.56
C LEU A 783 8.79 19.66 -26.68
N ALA A 784 7.80 19.99 -25.87
CA ALA A 784 7.91 21.04 -24.86
C ALA A 784 8.01 20.43 -23.48
N SER A 785 8.89 20.99 -22.64
CA SER A 785 9.02 20.61 -21.23
C SER A 785 9.04 21.83 -20.32
N ALA A 786 8.24 21.79 -19.27
CA ALA A 786 8.22 22.79 -18.21
C ALA A 786 8.87 22.25 -16.95
N SER A 787 9.69 23.08 -16.29
CA SER A 787 10.48 22.66 -15.13
C SER A 787 10.34 23.62 -13.95
N SER A 788 10.63 23.06 -12.77
CA SER A 788 10.81 23.81 -11.54
C SER A 788 12.01 24.77 -11.58
N ASP A 789 12.91 24.64 -12.57
CA ASP A 789 14.00 25.60 -12.83
C ASP A 789 13.54 26.97 -13.34
N GLY A 790 12.23 27.16 -13.56
CA GLY A 790 11.62 28.41 -14.02
C GLY A 790 11.65 28.60 -15.54
N THR A 791 12.10 27.59 -16.29
CA THR A 791 12.18 27.64 -17.76
C THR A 791 11.24 26.64 -18.42
N VAL A 792 10.84 26.98 -19.66
CA VAL A 792 10.24 26.03 -20.59
C VAL A 792 11.20 25.82 -21.73
N ARG A 793 11.38 24.56 -22.16
CA ARG A 793 12.30 24.19 -23.24
C ARG A 793 11.54 23.53 -24.37
N LEU A 794 11.74 24.04 -25.59
CA LEU A 794 11.22 23.45 -26.82
C LEU A 794 12.34 22.68 -27.51
N TRP A 795 12.25 21.37 -27.48
CA TRP A 795 13.21 20.45 -28.07
C TRP A 795 12.81 20.19 -29.52
N GLN A 796 13.67 20.63 -30.44
CA GLN A 796 13.55 20.31 -31.87
C GLN A 796 14.63 19.32 -32.24
N GLN A 797 14.37 18.48 -33.25
CA GLN A 797 15.39 17.60 -33.85
C GLN A 797 16.12 16.73 -32.80
N PHE A 798 15.37 16.13 -31.87
CA PHE A 798 15.89 15.22 -30.83
C PHE A 798 16.43 13.88 -31.37
N GLU A 799 16.51 13.73 -32.69
CA GLU A 799 17.21 12.65 -33.40
C GLU A 799 18.70 12.97 -33.64
N THR A 800 19.13 14.22 -33.46
CA THR A 800 20.54 14.64 -33.55
C THR A 800 21.32 14.29 -32.28
N GLU A 801 22.65 14.15 -32.38
CA GLU A 801 23.50 13.74 -31.25
C GLU A 801 23.44 14.73 -30.07
N THR A 802 23.16 16.02 -30.33
CA THR A 802 23.05 17.07 -29.31
C THR A 802 21.84 17.98 -29.58
N PRO A 803 20.65 17.63 -29.08
CA PRO A 803 19.48 18.48 -29.24
C PRO A 803 19.62 19.74 -28.40
N THR A 804 19.64 20.90 -29.06
CA THR A 804 19.65 22.21 -28.40
C THR A 804 18.23 22.75 -28.32
N PRO A 805 17.64 22.89 -27.13
CA PRO A 805 16.29 23.42 -27.00
C PRO A 805 16.26 24.94 -27.15
N VAL A 806 15.15 25.45 -27.69
CA VAL A 806 14.80 26.87 -27.53
C VAL A 806 14.31 27.07 -26.10
N VAL A 807 14.97 27.95 -25.35
CA VAL A 807 14.66 28.21 -23.94
C VAL A 807 13.74 29.43 -23.84
N LEU A 808 12.54 29.23 -23.30
CA LEU A 808 11.59 30.29 -22.98
C LEU A 808 11.88 30.77 -21.55
N GLN A 809 12.49 31.95 -21.42
CA GLN A 809 12.76 32.59 -20.13
C GLN A 809 11.78 33.74 -19.90
N GLY A 810 11.08 33.72 -18.77
CA GLY A 810 10.14 34.78 -18.41
C GLY A 810 9.40 34.55 -17.10
N HIS A 811 9.18 33.29 -16.70
CA HIS A 811 8.60 32.99 -15.39
C HIS A 811 9.60 33.24 -14.26
N THR A 812 9.13 33.78 -13.14
CA THR A 812 9.97 34.09 -11.95
C THR A 812 9.88 33.03 -10.86
N GLY A 813 9.05 32.00 -11.05
CA GLY A 813 8.89 30.85 -10.18
C GLY A 813 8.83 29.55 -10.99
N THR A 814 8.52 28.44 -10.33
CA THR A 814 8.40 27.12 -10.98
C THR A 814 7.36 27.17 -12.09
N VAL A 815 7.66 26.56 -13.24
CA VAL A 815 6.68 26.38 -14.31
C VAL A 815 6.04 25.01 -14.15
N ASN A 816 4.74 24.99 -13.92
CA ASN A 816 4.01 23.76 -13.61
C ASN A 816 3.39 23.14 -14.87
N ALA A 817 3.00 23.97 -15.85
CA ALA A 817 2.31 23.51 -17.04
C ALA A 817 2.76 24.20 -18.34
N VAL A 818 2.64 23.46 -19.45
CA VAL A 818 2.91 23.87 -20.82
C VAL A 818 1.94 23.14 -21.75
N ALA A 819 1.31 23.87 -22.67
CA ALA A 819 0.41 23.31 -23.66
C ALA A 819 0.64 23.94 -25.03
N PHE A 820 0.66 23.12 -26.08
CA PHE A 820 0.65 23.62 -27.46
C PHE A 820 -0.78 23.99 -27.86
N HIS A 821 -0.91 25.10 -28.57
CA HIS A 821 -2.14 25.41 -29.26
C HIS A 821 -2.29 24.49 -30.49
N PRO A 822 -3.51 24.04 -30.86
CA PRO A 822 -3.74 23.14 -32.01
C PRO A 822 -3.21 23.63 -33.37
N ASP A 823 -3.04 24.96 -33.54
CA ASP A 823 -2.41 25.58 -34.72
C ASP A 823 -0.90 25.29 -34.87
N GLY A 824 -0.24 24.74 -33.85
CA GLY A 824 1.20 24.46 -33.81
C GLY A 824 2.11 25.70 -33.78
N GLN A 825 1.55 26.91 -33.69
CA GLN A 825 2.34 28.14 -33.71
C GLN A 825 2.47 28.79 -32.34
N ARG A 826 1.57 28.46 -31.40
CA ARG A 826 1.50 29.07 -30.08
C ARG A 826 1.68 28.05 -28.96
N VAL A 827 2.25 28.51 -27.85
CA VAL A 827 2.47 27.74 -26.62
C VAL A 827 1.97 28.55 -25.43
N ALA A 828 1.18 27.94 -24.55
CA ALA A 828 0.80 28.50 -23.26
C ALA A 828 1.66 27.89 -22.16
N THR A 829 2.09 28.70 -21.20
CA THR A 829 2.85 28.26 -20.02
C THR A 829 2.24 28.85 -18.76
N ALA A 830 2.20 28.07 -17.68
CA ALA A 830 1.67 28.51 -16.39
C ALA A 830 2.62 28.15 -15.26
N GLY A 831 2.76 29.06 -14.28
CA GLY A 831 3.70 28.89 -13.18
C GLY A 831 3.24 29.47 -11.85
N ASN A 832 4.06 29.20 -10.82
CA ASN A 832 3.86 29.68 -9.45
C ASN A 832 4.07 31.20 -9.29
N ASP A 833 4.43 31.90 -10.36
CA ASP A 833 4.46 33.37 -10.40
C ASP A 833 3.08 34.01 -10.65
N HIS A 834 2.01 33.20 -10.61
CA HIS A 834 0.62 33.60 -10.80
C HIS A 834 0.29 34.10 -12.21
N THR A 835 1.17 33.81 -13.20
CA THR A 835 0.98 34.24 -14.58
C THR A 835 0.72 33.08 -15.54
N ILE A 836 -0.07 33.38 -16.58
CA ILE A 836 -0.13 32.56 -17.80
C ILE A 836 0.58 33.36 -18.89
N ARG A 837 1.53 32.74 -19.58
CA ARG A 837 2.26 33.37 -20.69
C ARG A 837 1.97 32.65 -21.98
N LEU A 838 1.81 33.42 -23.05
CA LEU A 838 1.66 32.91 -24.41
C LEU A 838 2.90 33.26 -25.21
N TRP A 839 3.40 32.27 -25.94
CA TRP A 839 4.62 32.33 -26.74
C TRP A 839 4.33 31.86 -28.15
N ARG A 840 5.14 32.31 -29.11
CA ARG A 840 5.28 31.61 -30.38
C ARG A 840 6.29 30.48 -30.21
N THR A 841 6.22 29.47 -31.08
CA THR A 841 7.17 28.34 -31.09
C THR A 841 8.62 28.74 -31.41
N ASP A 842 8.84 29.95 -31.94
CA ASP A 842 10.18 30.57 -32.10
C ASP A 842 10.75 31.18 -30.81
N GLY A 843 9.97 31.16 -29.73
CA GLY A 843 10.32 31.68 -28.41
C GLY A 843 9.98 33.15 -28.17
N THR A 844 9.32 33.83 -29.10
CA THR A 844 8.85 35.19 -28.89
C THR A 844 7.61 35.24 -27.99
N ALA A 845 7.60 36.13 -27.00
CA ALA A 845 6.44 36.33 -26.12
C ALA A 845 5.32 37.09 -26.85
N ILE A 846 4.09 36.56 -26.78
CA ILE A 846 2.88 37.14 -27.38
C ILE A 846 2.12 37.97 -26.35
N ALA A 847 1.79 37.36 -25.21
CA ALA A 847 0.96 37.97 -24.17
C ALA A 847 1.30 37.39 -22.78
N THR A 848 0.94 38.12 -21.72
CA THR A 848 1.11 37.66 -20.34
C THR A 848 -0.11 38.09 -19.53
N LEU A 849 -0.89 37.11 -19.08
CA LEU A 849 -2.01 37.31 -18.16
C LEU A 849 -1.45 37.36 -16.73
N GLN A 850 -1.62 38.50 -16.07
CA GLN A 850 -1.20 38.68 -14.68
C GLN A 850 -2.33 38.30 -13.72
N GLU A 851 -1.96 37.77 -12.55
CA GLU A 851 -2.86 37.40 -11.46
C GLU A 851 -4.03 36.50 -11.89
N ALA A 852 -3.77 35.55 -12.81
CA ALA A 852 -4.81 34.65 -13.31
C ALA A 852 -5.43 33.81 -12.18
N HIS A 853 -4.60 33.35 -11.22
CA HIS A 853 -5.04 32.68 -9.99
C HIS A 853 -4.28 33.26 -8.76
N PRO A 854 -4.97 33.71 -7.69
CA PRO A 854 -4.34 34.37 -6.54
C PRO A 854 -3.39 33.49 -5.72
N GLU A 855 -3.64 32.17 -5.70
CA GLU A 855 -2.88 31.23 -4.87
C GLU A 855 -1.86 30.40 -5.65
N GLY A 856 -1.74 30.59 -6.97
CA GLY A 856 -0.80 29.84 -7.82
C GLY A 856 -1.52 28.97 -8.86
N LEU A 857 -0.87 28.72 -9.99
CA LEU A 857 -1.41 27.94 -11.10
C LEU A 857 -0.78 26.55 -11.12
N LEU A 858 -1.59 25.54 -11.47
CA LEU A 858 -1.15 24.16 -11.55
C LEU A 858 -1.16 23.64 -12.98
N ASN A 859 -2.25 23.83 -13.72
CA ASN A 859 -2.33 23.40 -15.10
C ASN A 859 -2.90 24.45 -16.08
N VAL A 860 -2.59 24.25 -17.36
CA VAL A 860 -3.15 24.99 -18.50
C VAL A 860 -3.37 24.04 -19.68
N ALA A 861 -4.54 24.12 -20.32
CA ALA A 861 -4.88 23.28 -21.47
C ALA A 861 -5.64 24.08 -22.53
N PHE A 862 -5.33 23.87 -23.81
CA PHE A 862 -6.10 24.42 -24.93
C PHE A 862 -7.25 23.48 -25.29
N SER A 863 -8.38 24.05 -25.74
CA SER A 863 -9.42 23.26 -26.39
C SER A 863 -8.92 22.75 -27.76
N PRO A 864 -9.31 21.54 -28.20
CA PRO A 864 -8.93 21.00 -29.51
C PRO A 864 -9.30 21.89 -30.71
N ASP A 865 -10.37 22.68 -30.59
CA ASP A 865 -10.76 23.68 -31.60
C ASP A 865 -9.94 24.98 -31.55
N GLY A 866 -9.08 25.16 -30.55
CA GLY A 866 -8.20 26.32 -30.34
C GLY A 866 -8.90 27.59 -29.85
N GLN A 867 -10.20 27.56 -29.58
CA GLN A 867 -10.96 28.76 -29.21
C GLN A 867 -10.80 29.14 -27.73
N TYR A 868 -10.56 28.14 -26.87
CA TYR A 868 -10.55 28.29 -25.42
C TYR A 868 -9.23 27.82 -24.80
N LEU A 869 -8.92 28.41 -23.64
CA LEU A 869 -7.81 28.03 -22.77
C LEU A 869 -8.39 27.80 -21.37
N ALA A 870 -8.20 26.63 -20.79
CA ALA A 870 -8.53 26.35 -19.40
C ALA A 870 -7.30 26.56 -18.51
N SER A 871 -7.48 27.14 -17.33
CA SER A 871 -6.44 27.23 -16.30
C SER A 871 -6.95 26.79 -14.93
N THR A 872 -6.12 26.06 -14.20
CA THR A 872 -6.41 25.51 -12.88
C THR A 872 -5.36 25.96 -11.86
N GLY A 873 -5.71 25.95 -10.57
CA GLY A 873 -4.81 26.42 -9.52
C GLY A 873 -5.22 26.05 -8.10
N TRP A 874 -4.46 26.58 -7.14
CA TRP A 874 -4.68 26.34 -5.70
C TRP A 874 -5.89 27.08 -5.12
N ASP A 875 -6.54 27.96 -5.90
CA ASP A 875 -7.73 28.72 -5.47
C ASP A 875 -9.06 27.98 -5.67
N HIS A 876 -9.00 26.67 -5.97
CA HIS A 876 -10.13 25.74 -6.11
C HIS A 876 -11.09 26.09 -7.27
N ARG A 877 -10.63 26.91 -8.22
CA ARG A 877 -11.43 27.41 -9.34
C ARG A 877 -10.79 27.03 -10.67
N VAL A 878 -11.63 26.79 -11.67
CA VAL A 878 -11.18 26.70 -13.06
C VAL A 878 -11.61 27.96 -13.79
N ARG A 879 -10.73 28.50 -14.61
CA ARG A 879 -11.03 29.65 -15.48
C ARG A 879 -10.90 29.24 -16.93
N ILE A 880 -11.92 29.56 -17.73
CA ILE A 880 -11.91 29.38 -19.18
C ILE A 880 -11.78 30.76 -19.83
N TRP A 881 -10.73 30.91 -20.64
CA TRP A 881 -10.38 32.13 -21.36
C TRP A 881 -10.66 31.94 -22.85
N SER A 882 -11.19 32.97 -23.50
CA SER A 882 -11.25 33.00 -24.97
C SER A 882 -9.88 33.40 -25.52
N VAL A 883 -9.29 32.55 -26.37
CA VAL A 883 -7.95 32.76 -26.93
C VAL A 883 -7.89 34.00 -27.84
N GLU A 884 -8.99 34.38 -28.48
CA GLU A 884 -9.03 35.60 -29.31
C GLU A 884 -9.12 36.89 -28.49
N THR A 885 -9.70 36.82 -27.29
CA THR A 885 -10.07 38.00 -26.49
C THR A 885 -9.50 37.97 -25.07
N LEU A 886 -8.38 37.27 -24.85
CA LEU A 886 -7.71 36.96 -23.56
C LEU A 886 -7.71 38.06 -22.49
N GLU A 887 -7.73 39.35 -22.87
CA GLU A 887 -7.79 40.49 -21.95
C GLU A 887 -9.09 41.31 -22.04
N ALA A 888 -9.87 41.14 -23.10
CA ALA A 888 -11.06 41.93 -23.41
C ALA A 888 -12.34 41.34 -22.81
N THR A 889 -12.41 40.04 -22.56
CA THR A 889 -13.56 39.37 -21.94
C THR A 889 -13.17 38.74 -20.61
N PRO A 890 -14.02 38.86 -19.56
CA PRO A 890 -13.77 38.16 -18.31
C PRO A 890 -13.88 36.64 -18.52
N PRO A 891 -13.04 35.83 -17.84
CA PRO A 891 -13.09 34.38 -17.98
C PRO A 891 -14.38 33.80 -17.39
N VAL A 892 -14.84 32.68 -17.94
CA VAL A 892 -15.88 31.87 -17.30
C VAL A 892 -15.24 31.18 -16.10
N ILE A 893 -15.83 31.36 -14.92
CA ILE A 893 -15.32 30.79 -13.66
C ILE A 893 -16.19 29.59 -13.29
N LEU A 894 -15.57 28.42 -13.18
CA LEU A 894 -16.21 27.21 -12.70
C LEU A 894 -15.95 27.05 -11.21
N GLU A 895 -17.03 27.00 -10.43
CA GLU A 895 -16.99 26.82 -8.98
C GLU A 895 -17.66 25.50 -8.60
N GLY A 896 -17.01 24.69 -7.77
CA GLY A 896 -17.62 23.46 -7.25
C GLY A 896 -16.66 22.48 -6.58
N HIS A 897 -15.38 22.52 -6.90
CA HIS A 897 -14.35 21.74 -6.20
C HIS A 897 -14.08 22.29 -4.80
N ARG A 898 -13.70 21.40 -3.88
CA ARG A 898 -13.41 21.72 -2.47
C ARG A 898 -11.91 21.72 -2.15
N GLY A 899 -11.08 21.23 -3.06
CA GLY A 899 -9.63 21.19 -2.96
C GLY A 899 -8.95 21.80 -4.18
N TRP A 900 -7.62 21.67 -4.21
CA TRP A 900 -6.81 22.11 -5.35
C TRP A 900 -7.19 21.36 -6.61
N ILE A 901 -7.18 22.06 -7.75
CA ILE A 901 -7.48 21.46 -9.04
C ILE A 901 -6.14 21.26 -9.75
N LEU A 902 -5.78 19.99 -9.90
CA LEU A 902 -4.44 19.58 -10.34
C LEU A 902 -4.37 19.50 -11.87
N ASP A 903 -5.47 19.11 -12.51
CA ASP A 903 -5.51 18.90 -13.94
C ASP A 903 -6.88 19.28 -14.54
N ALA A 904 -6.88 19.66 -15.82
CA ALA A 904 -8.07 19.90 -16.60
C ALA A 904 -7.83 19.60 -18.09
N GLU A 905 -8.69 18.77 -18.68
CA GLU A 905 -8.61 18.37 -20.08
C GLU A 905 -9.95 18.59 -20.79
N PHE A 906 -9.91 19.07 -22.03
CA PHE A 906 -11.09 19.22 -22.87
C PHE A 906 -11.42 17.90 -23.58
N SER A 907 -12.71 17.64 -23.82
CA SER A 907 -13.11 16.54 -24.70
C SER A 907 -12.63 16.78 -26.14
N PRO A 908 -12.43 15.72 -26.95
CA PRO A 908 -11.97 15.84 -28.33
C PRO A 908 -12.85 16.74 -29.21
N ASP A 909 -14.16 16.82 -28.91
CA ASP A 909 -15.13 17.69 -29.60
C ASP A 909 -15.18 19.13 -29.04
N SER A 910 -14.35 19.46 -28.04
CA SER A 910 -14.29 20.75 -27.33
C SER A 910 -15.57 21.18 -26.60
N THR A 911 -16.55 20.29 -26.44
CA THR A 911 -17.83 20.63 -25.79
C THR A 911 -17.81 20.49 -24.27
N LEU A 912 -17.00 19.56 -23.76
CA LEU A 912 -16.87 19.23 -22.35
C LEU A 912 -15.48 19.57 -21.82
N LEU A 913 -15.41 19.82 -20.52
CA LEU A 913 -14.16 19.95 -19.76
C LEU A 913 -14.21 19.01 -18.57
N ALA A 914 -13.19 18.15 -18.42
CA ALA A 914 -12.99 17.35 -17.23
C ALA A 914 -11.97 18.02 -16.30
N THR A 915 -12.22 18.01 -15.00
CA THR A 915 -11.33 18.63 -14.01
C THR A 915 -11.05 17.67 -12.86
N ALA A 916 -9.77 17.42 -12.59
CA ALA A 916 -9.32 16.54 -11.51
C ALA A 916 -8.86 17.34 -10.28
N SER A 917 -9.29 16.91 -9.10
CA SER A 917 -9.03 17.63 -7.87
C SER A 917 -8.53 16.75 -6.73
N TYR A 918 -7.78 17.39 -5.84
CA TYR A 918 -7.37 16.87 -4.55
C TYR A 918 -8.53 16.69 -3.55
N ASP A 919 -9.78 16.99 -3.94
CA ASP A 919 -10.98 16.61 -3.19
C ASP A 919 -11.49 15.19 -3.47
N ASN A 920 -10.68 14.39 -4.17
CA ASN A 920 -10.93 13.00 -4.57
C ASN A 920 -12.01 12.84 -5.65
N THR A 921 -12.43 13.94 -6.30
CA THR A 921 -13.46 13.92 -7.33
C THR A 921 -12.94 14.40 -8.67
N VAL A 922 -13.59 13.93 -9.73
CA VAL A 922 -13.48 14.50 -11.07
C VAL A 922 -14.83 15.10 -11.45
N LYS A 923 -14.82 16.29 -12.03
CA LYS A 923 -16.05 16.96 -12.47
C LYS A 923 -16.05 17.18 -13.97
N LEU A 924 -17.19 16.94 -14.60
CA LEU A 924 -17.44 17.19 -16.02
C LEU A 924 -18.29 18.44 -16.17
N TRP A 925 -17.83 19.37 -16.98
CA TRP A 925 -18.45 20.69 -17.18
C TRP A 925 -18.77 20.90 -18.65
N GLN A 926 -19.87 21.60 -18.93
CA GLN A 926 -20.16 22.10 -20.26
C GLN A 926 -19.34 23.38 -20.51
N VAL A 927 -18.58 23.44 -21.61
CA VAL A 927 -17.72 24.59 -21.91
C VAL A 927 -18.52 25.85 -22.26
N SER A 928 -19.69 25.70 -22.90
CA SER A 928 -20.48 26.84 -23.42
C SER A 928 -21.07 27.74 -22.35
N ASP A 929 -21.44 27.20 -21.19
CA ASP A 929 -22.09 27.94 -20.11
C ASP A 929 -21.50 27.67 -18.71
N GLY A 930 -20.52 26.75 -18.60
CA GLY A 930 -19.88 26.39 -17.34
C GLY A 930 -20.74 25.56 -16.41
N THR A 931 -21.81 24.93 -16.90
CA THR A 931 -22.67 24.07 -16.09
C THR A 931 -21.97 22.77 -15.70
N LEU A 932 -22.13 22.35 -14.45
CA LEU A 932 -21.67 21.04 -13.96
C LEU A 932 -22.63 19.95 -14.47
N ILE A 933 -22.12 19.02 -15.28
CA ILE A 933 -22.89 17.90 -15.84
C ILE A 933 -22.84 16.70 -14.91
N GLN A 934 -21.65 16.31 -14.46
CA GLN A 934 -21.45 15.11 -13.65
C GLN A 934 -20.31 15.27 -12.64
N THR A 935 -20.44 14.62 -11.49
CA THR A 935 -19.35 14.44 -10.51
C THR A 935 -19.04 12.95 -10.38
N LEU A 936 -17.79 12.58 -10.66
CA LEU A 936 -17.27 11.24 -10.54
C LEU A 936 -16.64 11.09 -9.16
N GLU A 937 -17.26 10.26 -8.33
CA GLU A 937 -16.79 9.94 -6.97
C GLU A 937 -16.36 8.47 -6.91
N GLY A 938 -15.21 8.21 -6.30
CA GLY A 938 -14.80 6.82 -6.02
C GLY A 938 -13.32 6.62 -5.70
N HIS A 939 -12.44 7.54 -6.10
CA HIS A 939 -11.04 7.52 -5.67
C HIS A 939 -10.93 7.70 -4.15
N ARG A 940 -9.91 7.08 -3.55
CA ARG A 940 -9.70 7.10 -2.09
C ARG A 940 -8.79 8.24 -1.63
N ASP A 941 -8.09 8.88 -2.57
CA ASP A 941 -7.19 10.01 -2.36
C ASP A 941 -7.27 10.96 -3.58
N GLY A 942 -6.53 12.07 -3.54
CA GLY A 942 -6.62 13.14 -4.54
C GLY A 942 -6.39 12.65 -5.98
N VAL A 943 -7.19 13.14 -6.92
CA VAL A 943 -7.05 12.81 -8.35
C VAL A 943 -6.06 13.79 -8.96
N LEU A 944 -4.96 13.25 -9.49
CA LEU A 944 -3.81 14.03 -9.94
C LEU A 944 -3.90 14.37 -11.44
N ALA A 945 -4.43 13.47 -12.27
CA ALA A 945 -4.56 13.67 -13.71
C ALA A 945 -5.84 13.06 -14.28
N VAL A 946 -6.30 13.58 -15.41
CA VAL A 946 -7.50 13.14 -16.12
C VAL A 946 -7.32 13.27 -17.64
N THR A 947 -7.74 12.26 -18.40
CA THR A 947 -7.67 12.28 -19.86
C THR A 947 -8.89 11.65 -20.53
N PHE A 948 -9.29 12.19 -21.68
CA PHE A 948 -10.36 11.64 -22.50
C PHE A 948 -9.84 10.58 -23.45
N SER A 949 -10.67 9.55 -23.71
CA SER A 949 -10.41 8.67 -24.85
C SER A 949 -10.48 9.44 -26.18
N PRO A 950 -9.73 9.05 -27.22
CA PRO A 950 -9.76 9.73 -28.52
C PRO A 950 -11.14 9.79 -29.18
N ASP A 951 -12.02 8.83 -28.87
CA ASP A 951 -13.42 8.82 -29.32
C ASP A 951 -14.36 9.68 -28.46
N GLY A 952 -13.87 10.24 -27.35
CA GLY A 952 -14.61 11.07 -26.41
C GLY A 952 -15.62 10.34 -25.54
N GLN A 953 -15.66 9.00 -25.54
CA GLN A 953 -16.69 8.22 -24.83
C GLN A 953 -16.32 7.85 -23.40
N LEU A 954 -15.03 7.81 -23.08
CA LEU A 954 -14.50 7.38 -21.81
C LEU A 954 -13.61 8.46 -21.21
N LEU A 955 -13.48 8.42 -19.89
CA LEU A 955 -12.58 9.24 -19.12
C LEU A 955 -11.65 8.36 -18.31
N VAL A 956 -10.35 8.62 -18.33
CA VAL A 956 -9.36 7.90 -17.54
C VAL A 956 -8.76 8.84 -16.52
N THR A 957 -8.72 8.43 -15.25
CA THR A 957 -8.30 9.26 -14.13
C THR A 957 -7.20 8.56 -13.36
N ALA A 958 -6.17 9.30 -12.96
CA ALA A 958 -5.06 8.81 -12.16
C ALA A 958 -5.04 9.50 -10.79
N SER A 959 -4.80 8.73 -9.73
CA SER A 959 -4.92 9.20 -8.36
C SER A 959 -3.71 8.84 -7.50
N ASN A 960 -3.57 9.62 -6.42
CA ASN A 960 -2.65 9.35 -5.33
C ASN A 960 -3.01 8.08 -4.53
N ASP A 961 -4.17 7.46 -4.79
CA ASP A 961 -4.55 6.16 -4.23
C ASP A 961 -3.89 4.95 -4.92
N ASN A 962 -2.89 5.21 -5.78
CA ASN A 962 -2.12 4.25 -6.59
C ASN A 962 -2.93 3.59 -7.72
N THR A 963 -4.16 4.04 -7.98
CA THR A 963 -5.02 3.46 -9.01
C THR A 963 -5.28 4.39 -10.17
N ILE A 964 -5.54 3.78 -11.32
CA ILE A 964 -6.09 4.44 -12.50
C ILE A 964 -7.51 3.92 -12.69
N ARG A 965 -8.46 4.79 -12.97
CA ARG A 965 -9.86 4.41 -13.18
C ARG A 965 -10.36 4.88 -14.52
N VAL A 966 -11.16 4.04 -15.16
CA VAL A 966 -11.82 4.33 -16.44
C VAL A 966 -13.30 4.48 -16.18
N TRP A 967 -13.89 5.58 -16.63
CA TRP A 967 -15.28 5.96 -16.41
C TRP A 967 -15.98 6.14 -17.75
N ASP A 968 -17.28 5.87 -17.77
CA ASP A 968 -18.14 6.41 -18.82
C ASP A 968 -18.56 7.86 -18.48
N LEU A 969 -19.06 8.59 -19.49
CA LEU A 969 -19.53 9.97 -19.28
C LEU A 969 -20.79 10.05 -18.40
N GLN A 970 -21.48 8.94 -18.16
CA GLN A 970 -22.62 8.86 -17.24
C GLN A 970 -22.18 8.71 -15.78
N GLY A 971 -20.88 8.51 -15.54
CA GLY A 971 -20.26 8.40 -14.24
C GLY A 971 -20.22 7.01 -13.64
N ASN A 972 -20.44 5.97 -14.44
CA ASN A 972 -20.18 4.60 -14.03
C ASN A 972 -18.71 4.26 -14.20
N LEU A 973 -18.16 3.55 -13.20
CA LEU A 973 -16.81 3.02 -13.26
C LEU A 973 -16.78 1.80 -14.19
N VAL A 974 -16.09 1.92 -15.33
CA VAL A 974 -15.92 0.84 -16.31
C VAL A 974 -14.86 -0.15 -15.82
N THR A 975 -13.69 0.35 -15.43
CA THR A 975 -12.64 -0.49 -14.85
C THR A 975 -11.67 0.27 -13.95
N THR A 976 -10.91 -0.45 -13.14
CA THR A 976 -9.81 0.07 -12.32
C THR A 976 -8.53 -0.70 -12.66
N LEU A 977 -7.50 0.02 -13.08
CA LEU A 977 -6.15 -0.50 -13.28
C LEU A 977 -5.32 -0.22 -12.03
N SER A 978 -4.69 -1.24 -11.49
CA SER A 978 -3.82 -1.15 -10.32
C SER A 978 -2.51 -1.85 -10.63
N GLY A 979 -1.39 -1.19 -10.32
CA GLY A 979 -0.08 -1.73 -10.65
C GLY A 979 1.09 -0.88 -10.21
N HIS A 980 0.89 0.43 -10.08
CA HIS A 980 1.86 1.28 -9.42
C HIS A 980 1.90 1.04 -7.92
N THR A 981 3.08 1.17 -7.32
CA THR A 981 3.28 0.97 -5.86
C THR A 981 3.10 2.27 -5.07
N GLN A 982 3.06 3.41 -5.76
CA GLN A 982 2.83 4.74 -5.22
C GLN A 982 1.88 5.54 -6.13
N GLY A 983 1.57 6.77 -5.73
CA GLY A 983 0.58 7.62 -6.41
C GLY A 983 0.91 7.88 -7.88
N VAL A 984 -0.09 7.73 -8.73
CA VAL A 984 0.00 7.92 -10.19
C VAL A 984 -0.17 9.40 -10.51
N ARG A 985 0.89 10.04 -11.01
CA ARG A 985 0.98 11.49 -11.17
C ARG A 985 0.41 11.99 -12.49
N ASP A 986 0.52 11.20 -13.55
CA ASP A 986 0.10 11.57 -14.90
C ASP A 986 -0.37 10.34 -15.69
N ILE A 987 -1.23 10.57 -16.68
CA ILE A 987 -1.87 9.53 -17.48
C ILE A 987 -2.21 10.05 -18.89
N VAL A 988 -1.83 9.30 -19.93
CA VAL A 988 -2.11 9.69 -21.32
C VAL A 988 -2.55 8.47 -22.13
N ILE A 989 -3.65 8.63 -22.88
CA ILE A 989 -4.11 7.62 -23.85
C ILE A 989 -3.44 7.90 -25.20
N ASP A 990 -2.99 6.83 -25.83
CA ASP A 990 -2.49 6.87 -27.20
C ASP A 990 -3.54 7.45 -28.19
N PRO A 991 -3.16 8.30 -29.16
CA PRO A 991 -4.11 8.83 -30.16
C PRO A 991 -4.85 7.79 -31.00
N GLN A 992 -4.27 6.60 -31.23
CA GLN A 992 -4.92 5.48 -31.91
C GLN A 992 -5.69 4.57 -30.92
N ALA A 993 -5.61 4.90 -29.63
CA ALA A 993 -6.17 4.16 -28.52
C ALA A 993 -5.67 2.70 -28.46
N GLU A 994 -4.44 2.42 -28.85
CA GLU A 994 -3.89 1.06 -28.75
C GLU A 994 -3.38 0.75 -27.34
N PHE A 995 -2.84 1.76 -26.66
CA PHE A 995 -2.28 1.64 -25.31
C PHE A 995 -2.53 2.90 -24.48
N LEU A 996 -2.25 2.79 -23.19
CA LEU A 996 -2.29 3.85 -22.20
C LEU A 996 -0.92 3.94 -21.52
N VAL A 997 -0.45 5.13 -21.18
CA VAL A 997 0.82 5.32 -20.47
C VAL A 997 0.57 6.05 -19.16
N SER A 998 1.02 5.47 -18.04
CA SER A 998 0.94 6.09 -16.72
C SER A 998 2.30 6.40 -16.13
N ALA A 999 2.40 7.50 -15.39
CA ALA A 999 3.59 7.92 -14.66
C ALA A 999 3.35 7.89 -13.15
N SER A 1000 4.34 7.45 -12.36
CA SER A 1000 4.15 7.29 -10.92
C SER A 1000 5.33 7.78 -10.09
N SER A 1001 5.02 8.05 -8.83
CA SER A 1001 5.98 8.37 -7.78
C SER A 1001 6.92 7.21 -7.44
N ASP A 1002 6.59 5.98 -7.88
CA ASP A 1002 7.46 4.79 -7.74
C ASP A 1002 8.67 4.78 -8.69
N SER A 1003 8.91 5.87 -9.42
CA SER A 1003 10.00 6.04 -10.39
C SER A 1003 9.84 5.26 -11.69
N THR A 1004 8.67 4.64 -11.90
CA THR A 1004 8.34 3.92 -13.14
C THR A 1004 7.29 4.65 -13.96
N ALA A 1005 7.31 4.38 -15.27
CA ALA A 1005 6.17 4.60 -16.14
C ALA A 1005 5.72 3.26 -16.70
N LEU A 1006 4.42 3.04 -16.82
CA LEU A 1006 3.85 1.78 -17.31
C LEU A 1006 3.13 2.02 -18.63
N ILE A 1007 3.39 1.18 -19.62
CA ILE A 1007 2.61 1.11 -20.86
C ILE A 1007 1.63 -0.06 -20.72
N TRP A 1008 0.35 0.26 -20.71
CA TRP A 1008 -0.76 -0.68 -20.61
C TRP A 1008 -1.33 -0.91 -22.01
N GLU A 1009 -1.18 -2.10 -22.56
CA GLU A 1009 -1.81 -2.42 -23.83
C GLU A 1009 -3.32 -2.58 -23.63
N ARG A 1010 -4.15 -2.07 -24.56
CA ARG A 1010 -5.61 -2.09 -24.42
C ARG A 1010 -6.25 -3.34 -25.03
N GLN A 1011 -5.54 -4.08 -25.89
CA GLN A 1011 -6.15 -5.16 -26.66
C GLN A 1011 -6.68 -6.29 -25.77
N GLY A 1012 -7.95 -6.67 -25.99
CA GLY A 1012 -8.57 -7.83 -25.33
C GLY A 1012 -8.94 -7.65 -23.86
N MET A 1013 -8.83 -6.45 -23.28
CA MET A 1013 -9.12 -6.23 -21.86
C MET A 1013 -10.37 -5.40 -21.59
N ASP A 1014 -11.05 -4.92 -22.63
CA ASP A 1014 -12.27 -4.12 -22.57
C ASP A 1014 -13.54 -4.93 -22.25
N ASN A 1015 -13.48 -6.26 -22.41
CA ASN A 1015 -14.62 -7.12 -22.18
C ASN A 1015 -14.25 -8.39 -21.41
N ILE A 1016 -15.22 -8.85 -20.63
CA ILE A 1016 -15.05 -10.03 -19.76
C ILE A 1016 -14.83 -11.35 -20.52
N ASN A 1017 -15.28 -11.49 -21.77
CA ASN A 1017 -15.03 -12.72 -22.54
C ASN A 1017 -13.55 -12.80 -22.93
N ALA A 1018 -13.00 -11.72 -23.48
CA ALA A 1018 -11.61 -11.67 -23.87
C ALA A 1018 -10.69 -11.84 -22.65
N LEU A 1019 -11.02 -11.22 -21.50
CA LEU A 1019 -10.31 -11.47 -20.24
C LEU A 1019 -10.37 -12.93 -19.79
N LEU A 1020 -11.53 -13.58 -19.91
CA LEU A 1020 -11.68 -15.00 -19.57
C LEU A 1020 -10.91 -15.89 -20.54
N ASP A 1021 -10.91 -15.57 -21.83
CA ASP A 1021 -10.18 -16.32 -22.86
C ASP A 1021 -8.67 -16.19 -22.67
N SER A 1022 -8.16 -14.98 -22.41
CA SER A 1022 -6.74 -14.76 -22.07
C SER A 1022 -6.36 -15.45 -20.75
N SER A 1023 -7.21 -15.39 -19.73
CA SER A 1023 -6.96 -16.12 -18.47
C SER A 1023 -6.94 -17.64 -18.69
N CYS A 1024 -7.80 -18.16 -19.57
CA CYS A 1024 -7.82 -19.57 -19.91
C CYS A 1024 -6.64 -19.99 -20.75
N HIS A 1025 -6.18 -19.13 -21.67
CA HIS A 1025 -4.96 -19.36 -22.42
C HIS A 1025 -3.77 -19.49 -21.47
N TRP A 1026 -3.64 -18.54 -20.52
CA TRP A 1026 -2.58 -18.54 -19.51
C TRP A 1026 -2.64 -19.78 -18.59
N LEU A 1027 -3.82 -20.13 -18.09
CA LEU A 1027 -4.01 -21.24 -17.17
C LEU A 1027 -4.06 -22.62 -17.86
N SER A 1028 -4.12 -22.67 -19.20
CA SER A 1028 -4.40 -23.91 -19.94
C SER A 1028 -3.44 -25.04 -19.56
N HIS A 1029 -2.13 -24.78 -19.63
CA HIS A 1029 -1.08 -25.76 -19.33
C HIS A 1029 -1.14 -26.30 -17.90
N TYR A 1030 -1.48 -25.45 -16.92
CA TYR A 1030 -1.65 -25.87 -15.54
C TYR A 1030 -2.90 -26.74 -15.36
N LEU A 1031 -4.02 -26.32 -15.96
CA LEU A 1031 -5.31 -27.00 -15.83
C LEU A 1031 -5.35 -28.35 -16.55
N THR A 1032 -4.57 -28.55 -17.61
CA THR A 1032 -4.55 -29.79 -18.38
C THR A 1032 -3.62 -30.86 -17.81
N HIS A 1033 -2.51 -30.47 -17.17
CA HIS A 1033 -1.43 -31.41 -16.83
C HIS A 1033 -1.17 -31.59 -15.32
N ASN A 1034 -1.89 -30.87 -14.45
CA ASN A 1034 -1.74 -31.05 -13.00
C ASN A 1034 -2.86 -31.92 -12.41
N ASP A 1035 -2.49 -33.12 -11.94
CA ASP A 1035 -3.37 -34.11 -11.33
C ASP A 1035 -4.08 -33.63 -10.06
N SER A 1036 -3.60 -32.55 -9.42
CA SER A 1036 -4.25 -31.98 -8.23
C SER A 1036 -5.54 -31.21 -8.55
N VAL A 1037 -5.81 -30.94 -9.83
CA VAL A 1037 -7.01 -30.23 -10.29
C VAL A 1037 -8.11 -31.22 -10.65
N GLU A 1038 -9.25 -31.17 -9.94
CA GLU A 1038 -10.40 -32.01 -10.28
C GLU A 1038 -10.92 -31.70 -11.70
N PRO A 1039 -11.26 -32.71 -12.52
CA PRO A 1039 -11.75 -32.52 -13.90
C PRO A 1039 -12.98 -31.59 -13.99
N GLU A 1040 -13.90 -31.68 -13.02
CA GLU A 1040 -15.07 -30.80 -12.94
C GLU A 1040 -14.69 -29.32 -12.73
N THR A 1041 -13.61 -29.07 -11.98
CA THR A 1041 -13.07 -27.72 -11.74
C THR A 1041 -12.37 -27.18 -12.99
N ARG A 1042 -11.65 -28.04 -13.74
CA ARG A 1042 -11.04 -27.71 -15.03
C ARG A 1042 -12.09 -27.27 -16.05
N ASP A 1043 -13.14 -28.06 -16.22
CA ASP A 1043 -14.17 -27.83 -17.23
C ASP A 1043 -15.05 -26.61 -16.87
N ALA A 1044 -15.26 -26.35 -15.57
CA ALA A 1044 -15.94 -25.15 -15.09
C ALA A 1044 -15.14 -23.85 -15.31
N LEU A 1045 -13.80 -23.94 -15.26
CA LEU A 1045 -12.90 -22.80 -15.44
C LEU A 1045 -12.68 -22.47 -16.92
N CYS A 1046 -12.39 -23.48 -17.75
CA CYS A 1046 -12.00 -23.31 -19.16
C CYS A 1046 -12.63 -24.38 -20.07
N PRO A 1047 -13.92 -24.24 -20.43
CA PRO A 1047 -14.65 -25.21 -21.24
C PRO A 1047 -14.16 -25.32 -22.69
N THR A 1048 -13.43 -24.32 -23.20
CA THR A 1048 -12.88 -24.30 -24.57
C THR A 1048 -11.73 -25.28 -24.79
N LEU A 1049 -11.10 -25.79 -23.72
CA LEU A 1049 -10.03 -26.79 -23.80
C LEU A 1049 -10.50 -28.17 -24.29
N ILE A 1050 -11.82 -28.43 -24.27
CA ILE A 1050 -12.40 -29.72 -24.64
C ILE A 1050 -12.47 -29.89 -26.17
N HIS A 1051 -12.43 -28.82 -26.95
CA HIS A 1051 -12.65 -28.89 -28.40
C HIS A 1051 -11.42 -29.28 -29.24
N THR A 1052 -10.25 -29.51 -28.65
CA THR A 1052 -9.04 -29.91 -29.40
C THR A 1052 -8.75 -31.42 -29.38
N GLU A 1053 -9.50 -32.23 -28.64
CA GLU A 1053 -9.22 -33.69 -28.55
C GLU A 1053 -10.26 -34.62 -29.20
N THR A 1054 -11.28 -34.09 -29.89
CA THR A 1054 -12.30 -34.95 -30.55
C THR A 1054 -12.61 -34.59 -32.01
N ASP A 1055 -11.62 -34.18 -32.80
CA ASP A 1055 -11.73 -34.30 -34.25
C ASP A 1055 -11.12 -35.64 -34.68
N GLU A 1056 -11.96 -36.69 -34.61
CA GLU A 1056 -11.80 -37.82 -35.54
C GLU A 1056 -11.79 -37.25 -36.97
N PRO A 1057 -10.87 -37.68 -37.86
CA PRO A 1057 -10.87 -37.18 -39.22
C PRO A 1057 -12.18 -37.57 -39.89
N GLY A 1058 -13.04 -36.57 -40.09
CA GLY A 1058 -14.36 -36.74 -40.69
C GLY A 1058 -14.29 -37.53 -42.00
N GLU A 1059 -15.00 -38.65 -42.02
CA GLU A 1059 -15.34 -39.38 -43.23
C GLU A 1059 -15.89 -38.40 -44.28
N VAL A 1060 -15.18 -38.33 -45.40
CA VAL A 1060 -15.61 -37.64 -46.61
C VAL A 1060 -16.87 -38.34 -47.14
N LEU A 1061 -18.04 -37.85 -46.72
CA LEU A 1061 -19.30 -38.17 -47.38
C LEU A 1061 -19.38 -37.38 -48.69
N LEU A 1062 -19.00 -38.05 -49.77
CA LEU A 1062 -19.27 -37.66 -51.15
C LEU A 1062 -20.78 -37.42 -51.33
N SER A 1063 -21.17 -36.17 -51.57
CA SER A 1063 -22.47 -35.83 -52.16
C SER A 1063 -22.50 -36.22 -53.65
N PRO A 1064 -23.54 -36.91 -54.14
CA PRO A 1064 -23.69 -37.21 -55.57
C PRO A 1064 -24.11 -35.95 -56.36
N GLY A 1065 -23.67 -35.90 -57.62
CA GLY A 1065 -23.63 -34.72 -58.49
C GLY A 1065 -24.96 -34.08 -58.86
N ASP A 1066 -24.89 -32.85 -59.39
CA ASP A 1066 -24.87 -32.62 -60.85
C ASP A 1066 -24.56 -31.14 -61.19
N ASP A 1067 -23.73 -30.96 -62.23
CA ASP A 1067 -23.41 -29.73 -62.99
C ASP A 1067 -24.64 -29.02 -63.60
N PRO A 1068 -24.54 -27.79 -64.15
CA PRO A 1068 -23.39 -26.87 -64.22
C PRO A 1068 -23.64 -25.47 -63.59
#